data_AF-A0AAV1DHY7-F1
#
_entry.id   AF-A0AAV1DHY7-F1
#
_cell.length_a   1.000
_cell.length_b   1.000
_cell.length_c   1.000
_cell.angle_alpha   90.00
_cell.angle_beta   90.00
_cell.angle_gamma   90.00
#
_symmetry.space_group_name_H-M   'P 1'
#
loop_
_entity.id
_entity.type
_entity.pdbx_description
1 polymer ?
#
loop_
_entity_poly.entity_id
_entity_poly.type
_entity_poly.pdbx_seq_one_letter_code
_entity_poly.pdbx_strand_id
1 'polypeptide(L)'
;MNFVEFVHMVLLNHSPNLSINRFRLKLYNFKFESICFYTWVNIAIARNLRVLDLDIDFKDHNFRKDNYKSQLPGALYTCETLEVLKLSGLGVYIKVIRTVCLPKLTDLELKKVTYESDDSLRNLIPGCPLLQSLRIERHRQDNMVVCTIFSRVLKHFRYFFATTTGSNNNAALHFKLEIDAPALEFIDLTDFGSKEIISLQELRCLNEVYVHSSTPHKSTIGLLQAFHHVKSLVLSTTTMSTLMGANHRLILASFERLTKLFVPIDCCDQLRSVMDLIDSCAALEILNIMNNRSVQQSQSRNWRDPESVPKCLLNSVTEFSYSGFQGLEDEMAMFKFISKHALLLTRVHITSPLGWGPRPEEEFSSLEKIFMPSSGLYPELYASQPIFLPKLTGLELILVRYESEEAFGNLISGCPLLQSLIIQRFAHDRMVDCRISSPVLKRLEYIREGIRGPKDDSPLHPKVDIDTPALECLLIKVIRSKEIISVGRLTSLNEVDVDIRPNAHDLTVGLIQGFGCVEVLKFSSRTLENLIADNNQLSAISFERLTKLVVRIDYSKQLSYLMDLMAGCPCLELLSITHESKGQIRRREWRDPITVPTCLLTSLTELYYRGFRGLEDDEMDMFRFISSHASVMKRVVISQPRKWAAHPKEKRYQTSEEHVPVLQSMSSF
;
A
#
# COMPACT_ATOMS: atom_id res chain seq x y z
N MET A 1 -34.75 -19.83 24.55
CA MET A 1 -34.02 -20.48 23.45
C MET A 1 -32.54 -20.23 23.65
N ASN A 2 -31.77 -21.26 24.01
CA ASN A 2 -30.32 -21.13 24.12
C ASN A 2 -29.66 -21.24 22.72
N PHE A 3 -28.38 -20.88 22.62
CA PHE A 3 -27.66 -20.88 21.33
C PHE A 3 -27.66 -22.26 20.65
N VAL A 4 -27.55 -23.34 21.43
CA VAL A 4 -27.55 -24.72 20.92
C VAL A 4 -28.90 -25.07 20.30
N GLU A 5 -30.00 -24.78 21.01
CA GLU A 5 -31.38 -24.94 20.52
C GLU A 5 -31.64 -24.13 19.25
N PHE A 6 -31.12 -22.90 19.20
CA PHE A 6 -31.22 -22.04 18.02
C PHE A 6 -30.53 -22.66 16.80
N VAL A 7 -29.28 -23.09 16.93
CA VAL A 7 -28.54 -23.72 15.83
C VAL A 7 -29.21 -25.03 15.39
N HIS A 8 -29.66 -25.86 16.35
CA HIS A 8 -30.42 -27.07 16.04
C HIS A 8 -31.71 -26.78 15.27
N MET A 9 -32.50 -25.80 15.70
CA MET A 9 -33.73 -25.40 14.99
C MET A 9 -33.42 -24.90 13.58
N VAL A 10 -32.42 -24.04 13.40
CA VAL A 10 -32.08 -23.53 12.06
C VAL A 10 -31.60 -24.65 11.13
N LEU A 11 -30.77 -25.58 11.62
CA LEU A 11 -30.26 -26.67 10.80
C LEU A 11 -31.30 -27.75 10.52
N LEU A 12 -32.19 -28.06 11.47
CA LEU A 12 -33.19 -29.13 11.35
C LEU A 12 -34.52 -28.69 10.74
N ASN A 13 -34.97 -27.45 10.95
CA ASN A 13 -36.29 -26.99 10.48
C ASN A 13 -36.30 -26.53 9.01
N HIS A 14 -35.14 -26.39 8.38
CA HIS A 14 -35.08 -26.13 6.95
C HIS A 14 -35.18 -27.43 6.14
N SER A 15 -35.90 -27.37 5.02
CA SER A 15 -36.14 -28.51 4.13
C SER A 15 -34.86 -29.29 3.86
N PRO A 16 -34.86 -30.64 3.94
CA PRO A 16 -33.67 -31.47 3.74
C PRO A 16 -33.03 -31.30 2.35
N ASN A 17 -33.78 -30.74 1.38
CA ASN A 17 -33.32 -30.45 0.03
C ASN A 17 -32.58 -29.10 -0.11
N LEU A 18 -32.51 -28.28 0.95
CA LEU A 18 -31.80 -26.99 0.90
C LEU A 18 -30.29 -27.22 1.05
N SER A 19 -29.51 -26.84 0.04
CA SER A 19 -28.04 -26.94 0.07
C SER A 19 -27.42 -25.93 1.04
N ILE A 20 -26.55 -26.40 1.94
CA ILE A 20 -25.72 -25.55 2.81
C ILE A 20 -24.34 -25.43 2.15
N ASN A 21 -24.21 -24.53 1.17
CA ASN A 21 -22.94 -24.37 0.44
C ASN A 21 -21.81 -23.86 1.35
N ARG A 22 -22.12 -23.08 2.38
CA ARG A 22 -21.14 -22.53 3.34
C ARG A 22 -21.65 -22.68 4.75
N PHE A 23 -20.82 -23.28 5.61
CA PHE A 23 -21.07 -23.37 7.04
C PHE A 23 -19.91 -22.71 7.80
N ARG A 24 -20.22 -21.67 8.58
CA ARG A 24 -19.25 -20.97 9.41
C ARG A 24 -19.70 -20.98 10.87
N LEU A 25 -18.82 -21.41 11.76
CA LEU A 25 -19.08 -21.46 13.19
C LEU A 25 -17.87 -20.91 13.94
N LYS A 26 -18.10 -19.87 14.74
CA LYS A 26 -17.09 -19.24 15.60
C LYS A 26 -17.53 -19.30 17.04
N LEU A 27 -16.77 -20.00 17.87
CA LEU A 27 -17.08 -20.25 19.27
C LEU A 27 -15.88 -19.89 20.14
N TYR A 28 -16.08 -18.93 21.04
CA TYR A 28 -15.05 -18.47 21.96
C TYR A 28 -15.57 -18.63 23.38
N ASN A 29 -14.90 -19.44 24.20
CA ASN A 29 -15.27 -19.68 25.61
C ASN A 29 -16.68 -20.25 25.83
N PHE A 30 -17.22 -20.92 24.82
CA PHE A 30 -18.56 -21.47 24.86
C PHE A 30 -18.49 -22.96 25.21
N LYS A 31 -19.14 -23.36 26.31
CA LYS A 31 -19.23 -24.76 26.73
C LYS A 31 -20.50 -25.37 26.14
N PHE A 32 -20.35 -26.45 25.39
CA PHE A 32 -21.45 -27.24 24.86
C PHE A 32 -20.96 -28.68 24.63
N GLU A 33 -21.90 -29.62 24.50
CA GLU A 33 -21.56 -31.03 24.31
C GLU A 33 -20.96 -31.27 22.90
N SER A 34 -19.86 -32.02 22.84
CA SER A 34 -19.16 -32.37 21.59
C SER A 34 -20.11 -32.97 20.52
N ILE A 35 -21.15 -33.68 20.97
CA ILE A 35 -22.16 -34.29 20.11
C ILE A 35 -22.96 -33.27 19.29
N CYS A 36 -23.22 -32.07 19.83
CA CYS A 36 -23.93 -31.02 19.12
C CYS A 36 -23.10 -30.52 17.92
N PHE A 37 -21.81 -30.28 18.12
CA PHE A 37 -20.88 -29.88 17.06
C PHE A 37 -20.75 -30.96 15.98
N TYR A 38 -20.57 -32.21 16.39
CA TYR A 38 -20.52 -33.36 15.48
C TYR A 38 -21.77 -33.42 14.59
N THR A 39 -22.95 -33.22 15.20
CA THR A 39 -24.24 -33.22 14.50
C THR A 39 -24.34 -32.08 13.50
N TRP A 40 -23.99 -30.85 13.88
CA TRP A 40 -24.11 -29.68 13.00
C TRP A 40 -23.23 -29.79 11.76
N VAL A 41 -21.99 -30.24 11.93
CA VAL A 41 -21.05 -30.41 10.80
C VAL A 41 -21.54 -31.53 9.86
N ASN A 42 -22.05 -32.65 10.40
CA ASN A 42 -22.62 -33.72 9.58
C ASN A 42 -23.85 -33.28 8.78
N ILE A 43 -24.75 -32.49 9.38
CA ILE A 43 -25.91 -31.94 8.67
C ILE A 43 -25.44 -31.05 7.51
N ALA A 44 -24.43 -30.21 7.75
CA ALA A 44 -23.86 -29.36 6.70
C ALA A 44 -23.27 -30.21 5.56
N ILE A 45 -22.44 -31.21 5.88
CA ILE A 45 -21.85 -32.14 4.90
C ILE A 45 -22.92 -32.84 4.07
N ALA A 46 -23.95 -33.39 4.71
CA ALA A 46 -25.07 -34.07 4.04
C ALA A 46 -25.86 -33.15 3.10
N ARG A 47 -25.70 -31.82 3.23
CA ARG A 47 -26.37 -30.79 2.42
C ARG A 47 -25.43 -30.09 1.44
N ASN A 48 -24.49 -30.84 0.83
CA ASN A 48 -23.59 -30.37 -0.23
C ASN A 48 -22.65 -29.23 0.20
N LEU A 49 -21.99 -29.38 1.35
CA LEU A 49 -21.06 -28.40 1.88
C LEU A 49 -19.87 -28.17 0.95
N ARG A 50 -19.65 -26.91 0.55
CA ARG A 50 -18.49 -26.48 -0.26
C ARG A 50 -17.45 -25.73 0.57
N VAL A 51 -17.87 -24.95 1.56
CA VAL A 51 -16.97 -24.17 2.41
C VAL A 51 -17.26 -24.42 3.88
N LEU A 52 -16.28 -24.97 4.59
CA LEU A 52 -16.32 -25.11 6.04
C LEU A 52 -15.34 -24.14 6.69
N ASP A 53 -15.81 -23.35 7.65
CA ASP A 53 -15.02 -22.34 8.38
C ASP A 53 -15.30 -22.43 9.88
N LEU A 54 -14.44 -23.12 10.60
CA LEU A 54 -14.56 -23.38 12.04
C LEU A 54 -13.49 -22.63 12.80
N ASP A 55 -13.89 -21.87 13.83
CA ASP A 55 -12.99 -21.16 14.73
C ASP A 55 -13.42 -21.41 16.18
N ILE A 56 -12.73 -22.31 16.87
CA ILE A 56 -13.12 -22.81 18.20
C ILE A 56 -11.96 -22.62 19.17
N ASP A 57 -12.09 -21.64 20.07
CA ASP A 57 -11.04 -21.30 21.03
C ASP A 57 -11.54 -21.22 22.48
N PHE A 58 -10.67 -21.58 23.42
CA PHE A 58 -10.96 -21.65 24.85
C PHE A 58 -9.91 -20.84 25.63
N LYS A 59 -10.33 -19.87 26.45
CA LYS A 59 -9.47 -18.90 27.19
C LYS A 59 -8.52 -19.52 28.19
N ASP A 60 -8.77 -20.75 28.63
CA ASP A 60 -8.03 -21.32 29.74
C ASP A 60 -6.97 -22.31 29.23
N HIS A 61 -5.76 -21.79 29.10
CA HIS A 61 -4.57 -22.52 28.66
C HIS A 61 -4.12 -23.65 29.60
N ASN A 62 -4.75 -23.80 30.79
CA ASN A 62 -4.52 -24.91 31.71
C ASN A 62 -5.45 -26.12 31.47
N PHE A 63 -6.35 -26.09 30.48
CA PHE A 63 -7.22 -27.22 30.14
C PHE A 63 -6.48 -28.33 29.39
N ARG A 64 -5.58 -29.02 30.10
CA ARG A 64 -4.93 -30.28 29.68
C ARG A 64 -5.86 -31.51 29.68
N LYS A 65 -7.17 -31.35 29.90
CA LYS A 65 -8.09 -32.50 29.94
C LYS A 65 -8.63 -32.79 28.54
N ASP A 66 -8.38 -34.00 28.04
CA ASP A 66 -8.82 -34.53 26.74
C ASP A 66 -10.34 -34.44 26.47
N ASN A 67 -11.14 -34.06 27.46
CA ASN A 67 -12.60 -34.04 27.42
C ASN A 67 -13.21 -32.87 26.61
N TYR A 68 -12.42 -31.91 26.11
CA TYR A 68 -12.94 -30.73 25.40
C TYR A 68 -12.39 -30.54 23.98
N LYS A 69 -11.62 -31.50 23.47
CA LYS A 69 -11.17 -31.52 22.07
C LYS A 69 -12.36 -31.92 21.18
N SER A 70 -12.81 -31.01 20.31
CA SER A 70 -13.88 -31.29 19.36
C SER A 70 -13.30 -32.07 18.18
N GLN A 71 -13.53 -33.38 18.17
CA GLN A 71 -13.14 -34.23 17.04
C GLN A 71 -14.01 -33.90 15.83
N LEU A 72 -13.36 -33.75 14.67
CA LEU A 72 -14.06 -33.58 13.41
C LEU A 72 -14.72 -34.89 12.99
N PRO A 73 -15.95 -34.84 12.42
CA PRO A 73 -16.60 -36.06 11.96
C PRO A 73 -15.81 -36.70 10.82
N GLY A 74 -15.73 -38.03 10.81
CA GLY A 74 -15.03 -38.79 9.76
C GLY A 74 -15.57 -38.51 8.35
N ALA A 75 -16.87 -38.19 8.24
CA ALA A 75 -17.51 -37.80 6.98
C ALA A 75 -16.89 -36.54 6.36
N LEU A 76 -16.30 -35.64 7.18
CA LEU A 76 -15.64 -34.45 6.67
C LEU A 76 -14.48 -34.81 5.75
N TYR A 77 -13.67 -35.81 6.11
CA TYR A 77 -12.48 -36.24 5.37
C TYR A 77 -12.80 -36.98 4.07
N THR A 78 -14.08 -37.26 3.80
CA THR A 78 -14.56 -37.96 2.60
C THR A 78 -15.61 -37.13 1.84
N CYS A 79 -15.71 -35.83 2.15
CA CYS A 79 -16.68 -34.93 1.54
C CYS A 79 -16.30 -34.58 0.10
N GLU A 80 -17.06 -35.08 -0.87
CA GLU A 80 -16.80 -34.90 -2.31
C GLU A 80 -17.07 -33.48 -2.83
N THR A 81 -17.86 -32.69 -2.10
CA THR A 81 -18.25 -31.32 -2.50
C THR A 81 -17.37 -30.23 -1.90
N LEU A 82 -16.52 -30.55 -0.93
CA LEU A 82 -15.76 -29.57 -0.17
C LEU A 82 -14.64 -28.95 -1.01
N GLU A 83 -14.66 -27.63 -1.14
CA GLU A 83 -13.69 -26.82 -1.89
C GLU A 83 -12.75 -26.05 -0.96
N VAL A 84 -13.26 -25.57 0.17
CA VAL A 84 -12.48 -24.77 1.13
C VAL A 84 -12.70 -25.29 2.55
N LEU A 85 -11.60 -25.59 3.24
CA LEU A 85 -11.59 -26.02 4.64
C LEU A 85 -10.73 -25.09 5.48
N LYS A 86 -11.38 -24.33 6.39
CA LYS A 86 -10.71 -23.45 7.36
C LYS A 86 -11.01 -23.95 8.76
N LEU A 87 -9.96 -24.28 9.49
CA LEU A 87 -10.01 -24.79 10.85
C LEU A 87 -9.10 -23.92 11.71
N SER A 88 -9.66 -23.36 12.79
CA SER A 88 -8.98 -22.42 13.66
C SER A 88 -9.27 -22.72 15.13
N GLY A 89 -8.27 -22.53 15.98
CA GLY A 89 -8.38 -22.54 17.43
C GLY A 89 -8.03 -23.88 18.09
N LEU A 90 -7.64 -23.79 19.36
CA LEU A 90 -7.12 -24.90 20.17
C LEU A 90 -8.15 -26.01 20.41
N GLY A 91 -9.43 -25.69 20.25
CA GLY A 91 -10.53 -26.64 20.43
C GLY A 91 -10.71 -27.63 19.28
N VAL A 92 -10.05 -27.40 18.14
CA VAL A 92 -10.13 -28.28 16.96
C VAL A 92 -9.03 -29.33 17.02
N TYR A 93 -9.43 -30.60 17.02
CA TYR A 93 -8.50 -31.74 17.06
C TYR A 93 -8.53 -32.54 15.75
N ILE A 94 -7.38 -32.60 15.08
CA ILE A 94 -7.21 -33.30 13.81
C ILE A 94 -6.69 -34.71 14.08
N LYS A 95 -7.58 -35.69 13.91
CA LYS A 95 -7.34 -37.13 14.09
C LYS A 95 -7.71 -37.86 12.80
N VAL A 96 -6.72 -38.24 12.00
CA VAL A 96 -6.96 -38.87 10.69
C VAL A 96 -6.87 -40.40 10.84
N ILE A 97 -8.02 -41.03 11.10
CA ILE A 97 -8.11 -42.49 11.39
C ILE A 97 -8.37 -43.33 10.12
N ARG A 98 -8.87 -42.70 9.05
CA ARG A 98 -9.30 -43.36 7.80
C ARG A 98 -8.69 -42.69 6.58
N THR A 99 -8.78 -43.35 5.43
CA THR A 99 -8.40 -42.79 4.13
C THR A 99 -9.13 -41.47 3.86
N VAL A 100 -8.38 -40.43 3.51
CA VAL A 100 -8.92 -39.12 3.15
C VAL A 100 -9.21 -39.08 1.66
N CYS A 101 -10.37 -38.57 1.28
CA CYS A 101 -10.76 -38.32 -0.09
C CYS A 101 -11.53 -36.99 -0.18
N LEU A 102 -10.82 -35.94 -0.57
CA LEU A 102 -11.33 -34.58 -0.70
C LEU A 102 -11.08 -34.09 -2.13
N PRO A 103 -11.80 -34.64 -3.13
CA PRO A 103 -11.46 -34.51 -4.54
C PRO A 103 -11.56 -33.08 -5.08
N LYS A 104 -12.33 -32.20 -4.44
CA LYS A 104 -12.55 -30.80 -4.87
C LYS A 104 -11.83 -29.77 -4.01
N LEU A 105 -11.11 -30.18 -2.97
CA LEU A 105 -10.51 -29.23 -2.03
C LEU A 105 -9.34 -28.49 -2.68
N THR A 106 -9.48 -27.17 -2.82
CA THR A 106 -8.46 -26.28 -3.38
C THR A 106 -7.73 -25.49 -2.31
N ASP A 107 -8.37 -25.21 -1.18
CA ASP A 107 -7.85 -24.35 -0.11
C ASP A 107 -7.99 -25.01 1.26
N LEU A 108 -6.85 -25.18 1.95
CA LEU A 108 -6.78 -25.72 3.30
C LEU A 108 -6.08 -24.72 4.24
N GLU A 109 -6.76 -24.33 5.31
CA GLU A 109 -6.25 -23.41 6.32
C GLU A 109 -6.39 -24.03 7.72
N LEU A 110 -5.26 -24.22 8.39
CA LEU A 110 -5.15 -24.85 9.70
C LEU A 110 -4.46 -23.89 10.66
N LYS A 111 -5.19 -23.29 11.59
CA LYS A 111 -4.70 -22.24 12.47
C LYS A 111 -4.82 -22.62 13.93
N LYS A 112 -3.69 -22.77 14.63
CA LYS A 112 -3.61 -23.11 16.05
C LYS A 112 -4.47 -24.32 16.43
N VAL A 113 -4.56 -25.30 15.53
CA VAL A 113 -5.28 -26.56 15.74
C VAL A 113 -4.36 -27.57 16.43
N THR A 114 -4.95 -28.54 17.14
CA THR A 114 -4.19 -29.62 17.77
C THR A 114 -4.16 -30.85 16.88
N TYR A 115 -2.96 -31.34 16.54
CA TYR A 115 -2.76 -32.56 15.76
C TYR A 115 -2.70 -33.81 16.66
N GLU A 116 -3.01 -34.99 16.13
CA GLU A 116 -2.81 -36.26 16.86
C GLU A 116 -1.34 -36.64 16.95
N SER A 117 -0.65 -36.58 15.82
CA SER A 117 0.78 -36.90 15.65
C SER A 117 1.34 -36.25 14.38
N ASP A 118 2.62 -36.46 14.12
CA ASP A 118 3.32 -36.07 12.88
C ASP A 118 2.62 -36.61 11.61
N ASP A 119 1.97 -37.78 11.69
CA ASP A 119 1.29 -38.39 10.56
C ASP A 119 -0.04 -37.71 10.19
N SER A 120 -0.54 -36.77 11.00
CA SER A 120 -1.85 -36.13 10.77
C SER A 120 -1.92 -35.42 9.42
N LEU A 121 -0.88 -34.65 9.07
CA LEU A 121 -0.80 -33.96 7.78
C LEU A 121 -0.37 -34.90 6.65
N ARG A 122 0.51 -35.86 6.96
CA ARG A 122 0.96 -36.89 6.02
C ARG A 122 -0.19 -37.73 5.47
N ASN A 123 -1.22 -37.95 6.29
CA ASN A 123 -2.42 -38.68 5.89
C ASN A 123 -3.49 -37.76 5.27
N LEU A 124 -3.53 -36.47 5.64
CA LEU A 124 -4.53 -35.52 5.16
C LEU A 124 -4.25 -34.99 3.74
N ILE A 125 -3.02 -34.53 3.50
CA ILE A 125 -2.67 -33.78 2.27
C ILE A 125 -2.77 -34.67 1.01
N PRO A 126 -2.28 -35.93 0.99
CA PRO A 126 -2.37 -36.78 -0.20
C PRO A 126 -3.81 -37.09 -0.64
N GLY A 127 -4.78 -36.99 0.27
CA GLY A 127 -6.21 -37.17 -0.04
C GLY A 127 -6.86 -35.97 -0.75
N CYS A 128 -6.11 -34.88 -0.98
CA CYS A 128 -6.60 -33.62 -1.56
C CYS A 128 -5.94 -33.37 -2.93
N PRO A 129 -6.36 -34.07 -4.01
CA PRO A 129 -5.64 -34.07 -5.30
C PRO A 129 -5.65 -32.73 -6.06
N LEU A 130 -6.51 -31.78 -5.67
CA LEU A 130 -6.61 -30.45 -6.29
C LEU A 130 -6.09 -29.31 -5.39
N LEU A 131 -5.46 -29.61 -4.26
CA LEU A 131 -5.05 -28.61 -3.27
C LEU A 131 -4.02 -27.62 -3.83
N GLN A 132 -4.43 -26.37 -4.04
CA GLN A 132 -3.59 -25.30 -4.58
C GLN A 132 -3.00 -24.38 -3.50
N SER A 133 -3.71 -24.20 -2.38
CA SER A 133 -3.32 -23.31 -1.29
C SER A 133 -3.36 -24.00 0.07
N LEU A 134 -2.26 -23.90 0.81
CA LEU A 134 -2.11 -24.46 2.16
C LEU A 134 -1.59 -23.38 3.12
N ARG A 135 -2.33 -23.11 4.18
CA ARG A 135 -1.90 -22.24 5.28
C ARG A 135 -1.90 -23.01 6.59
N ILE A 136 -0.77 -23.03 7.26
CA ILE A 136 -0.59 -23.69 8.56
C ILE A 136 -0.04 -22.67 9.56
N GLU A 137 -0.75 -22.45 10.66
CA GLU A 137 -0.24 -21.71 11.82
C GLU A 137 -0.24 -22.65 13.01
N ARG A 138 0.94 -22.95 13.55
CA ARG A 138 1.11 -23.90 14.64
C ARG A 138 1.19 -23.21 15.99
N HIS A 139 0.96 -23.99 17.04
CA HIS A 139 1.12 -23.55 18.43
C HIS A 139 1.96 -24.59 19.19
N ARG A 140 2.69 -24.16 20.22
CA ARG A 140 3.69 -25.01 20.92
C ARG A 140 3.12 -26.23 21.63
N GLN A 141 1.82 -26.25 21.84
CA GLN A 141 1.14 -27.30 22.58
C GLN A 141 0.46 -28.28 21.63
N ASP A 142 0.70 -28.17 20.31
CA ASP A 142 0.32 -29.24 19.38
C ASP A 142 1.23 -30.47 19.58
N ASN A 143 0.79 -31.62 19.09
CA ASN A 143 1.53 -32.88 19.25
C ASN A 143 2.47 -33.19 18.08
N MET A 144 2.85 -32.17 17.29
CA MET A 144 3.65 -32.36 16.08
C MET A 144 5.11 -31.97 16.35
N VAL A 145 6.05 -32.81 15.96
CA VAL A 145 7.49 -32.54 16.01
C VAL A 145 8.01 -32.32 14.60
N VAL A 146 7.67 -33.24 13.68
CA VAL A 146 8.00 -33.14 12.25
C VAL A 146 6.75 -32.78 11.45
N CYS A 147 6.79 -31.63 10.78
CA CYS A 147 5.75 -31.19 9.85
C CYS A 147 6.20 -31.52 8.42
N THR A 148 5.67 -32.59 7.83
CA THR A 148 5.98 -32.98 6.45
C THR A 148 4.86 -32.57 5.49
N ILE A 149 5.21 -31.79 4.47
CA ILE A 149 4.31 -31.34 3.41
C ILE A 149 4.69 -32.07 2.12
N PHE A 150 3.83 -32.99 1.67
CA PHE A 150 4.01 -33.71 0.42
C PHE A 150 2.83 -33.41 -0.52
N SER A 151 3.07 -32.68 -1.61
CA SER A 151 2.05 -32.40 -2.62
C SER A 151 2.63 -32.08 -3.98
N ARG A 152 2.13 -32.71 -5.04
CA ARG A 152 2.57 -32.44 -6.42
C ARG A 152 1.84 -31.28 -7.10
N VAL A 153 0.78 -30.75 -6.49
CA VAL A 153 -0.11 -29.75 -7.07
C VAL A 153 -0.15 -28.43 -6.30
N LEU A 154 0.46 -28.38 -5.12
CA LEU A 154 0.43 -27.22 -4.24
C LEU A 154 1.22 -26.06 -4.84
N LYS A 155 0.57 -24.90 -4.99
CA LYS A 155 1.17 -23.67 -5.55
C LYS A 155 1.53 -22.64 -4.49
N HIS A 156 0.73 -22.52 -3.43
CA HIS A 156 0.90 -21.50 -2.40
C HIS A 156 0.99 -22.15 -1.02
N PHE A 157 2.09 -21.91 -0.30
CA PHE A 157 2.28 -22.43 1.05
C PHE A 157 2.60 -21.31 2.03
N ARG A 158 1.85 -21.22 3.13
CA ARG A 158 2.14 -20.31 4.24
C ARG A 158 2.28 -21.08 5.53
N TYR A 159 3.33 -20.81 6.28
CA TYR A 159 3.66 -21.47 7.52
C TYR A 159 4.03 -20.47 8.61
N PHE A 160 3.39 -20.58 9.77
CA PHE A 160 3.69 -19.78 10.95
C PHE A 160 3.91 -20.65 12.20
N PHE A 161 4.98 -20.45 12.97
CA PHE A 161 5.19 -21.22 14.21
C PHE A 161 6.09 -20.55 15.28
N ALA A 162 5.67 -19.44 15.90
CA ALA A 162 6.55 -18.72 16.81
C ALA A 162 6.95 -19.54 18.07
N THR A 163 8.22 -19.48 18.47
CA THR A 163 8.73 -19.94 19.78
C THR A 163 9.22 -18.78 20.64
N THR A 164 8.48 -18.36 21.67
CA THR A 164 8.83 -17.26 22.57
C THR A 164 9.99 -17.70 23.43
N THR A 165 11.11 -17.01 23.27
CA THR A 165 12.26 -17.02 24.17
C THR A 165 11.81 -16.47 25.53
N GLY A 166 11.53 -17.33 26.51
CA GLY A 166 11.11 -16.84 27.83
C GLY A 166 10.78 -17.87 28.91
N SER A 167 10.92 -19.18 28.67
CA SER A 167 10.81 -20.16 29.75
C SER A 167 12.02 -21.06 29.74
N ASN A 168 12.88 -20.90 30.75
CA ASN A 168 14.09 -21.69 30.99
C ASN A 168 13.83 -23.19 31.28
N ASN A 169 12.59 -23.66 31.22
CA ASN A 169 12.22 -24.99 31.68
C ASN A 169 11.44 -25.79 30.64
N ASN A 170 11.95 -25.94 29.42
CA ASN A 170 11.63 -27.13 28.61
C ASN A 170 12.80 -27.45 27.67
N ALA A 171 13.49 -28.54 28.00
CA ALA A 171 14.54 -29.11 27.20
C ALA A 171 14.07 -29.42 25.76
N ALA A 172 14.94 -29.13 24.79
CA ALA A 172 15.21 -30.02 23.66
C ALA A 172 14.08 -30.46 22.70
N LEU A 173 13.01 -29.68 22.46
CA LEU A 173 12.14 -29.99 21.31
C LEU A 173 12.77 -29.47 20.00
N HIS A 174 13.20 -30.41 19.15
CA HIS A 174 13.73 -30.15 17.80
C HIS A 174 12.58 -30.25 16.80
N PHE A 175 11.90 -29.13 16.54
CA PHE A 175 10.88 -29.08 15.50
C PHE A 175 11.53 -29.03 14.11
N LYS A 176 10.93 -29.76 13.16
CA LYS A 176 11.41 -29.87 11.78
C LYS A 176 10.27 -29.60 10.79
N LEU A 177 10.57 -28.87 9.72
CA LEU A 177 9.67 -28.67 8.58
C LEU A 177 10.30 -29.31 7.33
N GLU A 178 9.59 -30.25 6.72
CA GLU A 178 10.00 -30.92 5.48
C GLU A 178 9.03 -30.57 4.35
N ILE A 179 9.55 -30.10 3.22
CA ILE A 179 8.74 -29.67 2.09
C ILE A 179 9.14 -30.47 0.85
N ASP A 180 8.20 -31.25 0.31
CA ASP A 180 8.25 -31.90 -1.00
C ASP A 180 7.05 -31.43 -1.81
N ALA A 181 7.20 -30.26 -2.45
CA ALA A 181 6.17 -29.62 -3.24
C ALA A 181 6.73 -29.01 -4.54
N PRO A 182 6.98 -29.82 -5.59
CA PRO A 182 7.71 -29.35 -6.78
C PRO A 182 6.96 -28.29 -7.61
N ALA A 183 5.63 -28.22 -7.50
CA ALA A 183 4.80 -27.23 -8.19
C ALA A 183 4.64 -25.91 -7.43
N LEU A 184 5.35 -25.72 -6.31
CA LEU A 184 5.20 -24.55 -5.46
C LEU A 184 5.68 -23.29 -6.19
N GLU A 185 4.84 -22.27 -6.24
CA GLU A 185 5.08 -20.98 -6.89
C GLU A 185 5.35 -19.86 -5.85
N PHE A 186 4.76 -19.98 -4.65
CA PHE A 186 4.87 -19.03 -3.55
C PHE A 186 5.05 -19.72 -2.20
N ILE A 187 6.00 -19.23 -1.39
CA ILE A 187 6.19 -19.67 -0.01
C ILE A 187 6.32 -18.49 0.96
N ASP A 188 5.61 -18.55 2.08
CA ASP A 188 5.70 -17.62 3.20
C ASP A 188 6.00 -18.39 4.47
N LEU A 189 7.19 -18.18 5.02
CA LEU A 189 7.68 -18.80 6.24
C LEU A 189 7.89 -17.71 7.29
N THR A 190 6.97 -17.62 8.24
CA THR A 190 6.99 -16.60 9.29
C THR A 190 7.18 -17.24 10.66
N ASP A 191 8.14 -16.76 11.45
CA ASP A 191 8.42 -17.23 12.79
C ASP A 191 8.46 -18.75 12.87
N PHE A 192 9.24 -19.43 12.04
CA PHE A 192 9.01 -20.87 11.79
C PHE A 192 9.37 -21.82 12.93
N GLY A 193 9.87 -21.36 14.10
CA GLY A 193 10.14 -22.11 15.36
C GLY A 193 10.96 -23.42 15.25
N SER A 194 11.32 -23.79 14.03
CA SER A 194 11.87 -25.06 13.63
C SER A 194 13.37 -24.92 13.58
N LYS A 195 14.06 -25.87 14.22
CA LYS A 195 15.52 -25.87 14.23
C LYS A 195 16.10 -26.31 12.89
N GLU A 196 15.29 -26.96 12.06
CA GLU A 196 15.67 -27.47 10.77
C GLU A 196 14.51 -27.33 9.78
N ILE A 197 14.80 -26.78 8.61
CA ILE A 197 13.88 -26.74 7.48
C ILE A 197 14.59 -27.40 6.31
N ILE A 198 13.97 -28.44 5.75
CA ILE A 198 14.52 -29.21 4.65
C ILE A 198 13.56 -29.16 3.48
N SER A 199 14.06 -28.70 2.33
CA SER A 199 13.41 -29.01 1.06
C SER A 199 13.90 -30.38 0.59
N LEU A 200 12.99 -31.33 0.41
CA LEU A 200 13.33 -32.70 -0.01
C LEU A 200 13.60 -32.79 -1.52
N GLN A 201 13.25 -31.76 -2.29
CA GLN A 201 13.50 -31.63 -3.72
C GLN A 201 13.83 -30.18 -4.11
N GLU A 202 14.35 -29.98 -5.33
CA GLU A 202 14.55 -28.65 -5.92
C GLU A 202 13.21 -27.99 -6.28
N LEU A 203 12.92 -26.83 -5.69
CA LEU A 203 11.68 -26.07 -5.92
C LEU A 203 11.79 -25.15 -7.16
N ARG A 204 11.92 -25.75 -8.35
CA ARG A 204 12.20 -25.02 -9.61
C ARG A 204 11.10 -24.05 -10.06
N CYS A 205 9.86 -24.27 -9.61
CA CYS A 205 8.71 -23.42 -9.92
C CYS A 205 8.56 -22.22 -8.98
N LEU A 206 9.36 -22.15 -7.91
CA LEU A 206 9.22 -21.16 -6.86
C LEU A 206 9.62 -19.78 -7.37
N ASN A 207 8.64 -18.89 -7.49
CA ASN A 207 8.85 -17.53 -7.98
C ASN A 207 9.11 -16.57 -6.83
N GLU A 208 8.36 -16.69 -5.74
CA GLU A 208 8.36 -15.73 -4.64
C GLU A 208 8.49 -16.42 -3.27
N VAL A 209 9.39 -15.87 -2.46
CA VAL A 209 9.69 -16.35 -1.11
C VAL A 209 9.63 -15.20 -0.12
N TYR A 210 8.84 -15.37 0.92
CA TYR A 210 8.83 -14.52 2.10
C TYR A 210 9.42 -15.29 3.29
N VAL A 211 10.47 -14.74 3.90
CA VAL A 211 11.13 -15.33 5.08
C VAL A 211 11.15 -14.33 6.22
N HIS A 212 10.43 -14.66 7.29
CA HIS A 212 10.42 -13.91 8.54
C HIS A 212 10.75 -14.82 9.71
N SER A 213 11.66 -14.38 10.60
CA SER A 213 12.00 -15.14 11.81
C SER A 213 12.20 -14.21 13.00
N SER A 214 11.39 -14.29 14.05
CA SER A 214 11.58 -13.46 15.27
C SER A 214 12.90 -13.69 16.01
N THR A 215 13.65 -14.77 15.72
CA THR A 215 14.92 -15.09 16.39
C THR A 215 16.01 -15.48 15.39
N PRO A 216 17.28 -15.10 15.62
CA PRO A 216 18.37 -15.57 14.78
C PRO A 216 18.56 -17.08 14.88
N HIS A 217 18.42 -17.78 13.76
CA HIS A 217 18.55 -19.24 13.72
C HIS A 217 19.42 -19.70 12.55
N LYS A 218 20.34 -20.65 12.78
CA LYS A 218 21.23 -21.19 11.74
C LYS A 218 20.46 -21.82 10.56
N SER A 219 19.25 -22.30 10.81
CA SER A 219 18.39 -22.87 9.75
C SER A 219 18.00 -21.86 8.68
N THR A 220 18.01 -20.56 8.98
CA THR A 220 17.74 -19.50 7.99
C THR A 220 18.76 -19.51 6.84
N ILE A 221 20.02 -19.87 7.12
CA ILE A 221 21.07 -19.95 6.09
C ILE A 221 20.85 -21.15 5.18
N GLY A 222 20.59 -22.33 5.77
CA GLY A 222 20.27 -23.53 5.00
C GLY A 222 19.02 -23.37 4.14
N LEU A 223 18.04 -22.60 4.64
CA LEU A 223 16.83 -22.24 3.91
C LEU A 223 17.14 -21.36 2.69
N LEU A 224 17.95 -20.32 2.84
CA LEU A 224 18.35 -19.45 1.72
C LEU A 224 19.15 -20.23 0.66
N GLN A 225 19.97 -21.19 1.08
CA GLN A 225 20.64 -22.11 0.15
C GLN A 225 19.66 -22.97 -0.66
N ALA A 226 18.57 -23.41 -0.05
CA ALA A 226 17.53 -24.18 -0.73
C ALA A 226 16.72 -23.36 -1.75
N PHE A 227 16.77 -22.02 -1.67
CA PHE A 227 16.00 -21.11 -2.52
C PHE A 227 16.84 -20.40 -3.60
N HIS A 228 17.96 -20.98 -4.03
CA HIS A 228 18.86 -20.35 -5.01
C HIS A 228 18.28 -20.06 -6.42
N HIS A 229 17.12 -20.65 -6.78
CA HIS A 229 16.51 -20.52 -8.11
C HIS A 229 15.33 -19.55 -8.18
N VAL A 230 15.03 -18.85 -7.09
CA VAL A 230 13.84 -17.99 -6.97
C VAL A 230 14.00 -16.67 -7.70
N LYS A 231 12.89 -16.07 -8.12
CA LYS A 231 12.87 -14.79 -8.86
C LYS A 231 12.70 -13.58 -7.94
N SER A 232 11.98 -13.74 -6.83
CA SER A 232 11.66 -12.71 -5.85
C SER A 232 11.91 -13.23 -4.45
N LEU A 233 12.69 -12.48 -3.66
CA LEU A 233 13.02 -12.81 -2.28
C LEU A 233 12.71 -11.61 -1.38
N VAL A 234 11.89 -11.85 -0.36
CA VAL A 234 11.52 -10.88 0.66
C VAL A 234 11.99 -11.38 2.01
N LEU A 235 12.84 -10.61 2.68
CA LEU A 235 13.42 -10.95 3.98
C LEU A 235 12.79 -10.12 5.11
N SER A 236 12.97 -10.55 6.36
CA SER A 236 12.70 -9.75 7.56
C SER A 236 13.96 -9.14 8.16
N THR A 237 13.80 -8.13 9.03
CA THR A 237 14.94 -7.43 9.66
C THR A 237 15.77 -8.39 10.53
N THR A 238 15.08 -9.23 11.28
CA THR A 238 15.66 -10.30 12.09
C THR A 238 16.37 -11.37 11.28
N THR A 239 15.88 -11.67 10.06
CA THR A 239 16.57 -12.55 9.11
C THR A 239 17.89 -11.91 8.67
N MET A 240 17.90 -10.62 8.38
CA MET A 240 19.13 -9.87 8.09
C MET A 240 20.12 -9.85 9.26
N SER A 241 19.65 -9.67 10.50
CA SER A 241 20.49 -9.80 11.70
C SER A 241 21.11 -11.18 11.85
N THR A 242 20.40 -12.22 11.42
CA THR A 242 20.93 -13.61 11.41
C THR A 242 22.06 -13.77 10.41
N LEU A 243 21.91 -13.16 9.23
CA LEU A 243 22.94 -13.15 8.20
C LEU A 243 24.20 -12.40 8.65
N MET A 244 24.04 -11.30 9.40
CA MET A 244 25.18 -10.57 9.97
C MET A 244 26.04 -11.40 10.92
N GLY A 245 25.40 -12.21 11.77
CA GLY A 245 26.08 -13.02 12.78
C GLY A 245 26.75 -14.29 12.23
N ALA A 246 26.46 -14.66 10.99
CA ALA A 246 27.07 -15.79 10.32
C ALA A 246 28.22 -15.31 9.45
N ASN A 247 29.44 -15.82 9.69
CA ASN A 247 30.63 -15.44 8.91
C ASN A 247 30.33 -15.34 7.41
N HIS A 248 30.68 -14.17 6.85
CA HIS A 248 30.40 -13.60 5.52
C HIS A 248 30.74 -14.48 4.28
N ARG A 249 31.14 -15.75 4.45
CA ARG A 249 31.51 -16.68 3.38
C ARG A 249 30.56 -17.87 3.20
N LEU A 250 29.46 -17.94 3.96
CA LEU A 250 28.56 -19.11 3.96
C LEU A 250 27.33 -18.98 3.06
N ILE A 251 27.07 -17.82 2.46
CA ILE A 251 26.13 -17.71 1.33
C ILE A 251 26.86 -18.12 0.05
N LEU A 252 27.26 -19.40 -0.03
CA LEU A 252 27.77 -20.02 -1.27
C LEU A 252 26.65 -20.29 -2.29
N ALA A 253 25.41 -19.90 -1.98
CA ALA A 253 24.31 -19.96 -2.92
C ALA A 253 24.37 -18.74 -3.83
N SER A 254 24.88 -18.93 -5.05
CA SER A 254 24.69 -17.95 -6.11
C SER A 254 23.21 -17.91 -6.48
N PHE A 255 22.57 -16.75 -6.27
CA PHE A 255 21.22 -16.49 -6.72
C PHE A 255 21.25 -16.10 -8.20
N GLU A 256 21.34 -17.10 -9.07
CA GLU A 256 21.49 -16.87 -10.51
C GLU A 256 20.25 -16.28 -11.18
N ARG A 257 19.05 -16.55 -10.62
CA ARG A 257 17.76 -16.16 -11.22
C ARG A 257 17.00 -15.08 -10.44
N LEU A 258 17.58 -14.57 -9.35
CA LEU A 258 16.91 -13.60 -8.51
C LEU A 258 16.88 -12.24 -9.19
N THR A 259 15.66 -11.80 -9.54
CA THR A 259 15.39 -10.53 -10.23
C THR A 259 14.89 -9.45 -9.27
N LYS A 260 14.25 -9.82 -8.15
CA LYS A 260 13.69 -8.89 -7.17
C LYS A 260 14.14 -9.25 -5.77
N LEU A 261 14.65 -8.26 -5.04
CA LEU A 261 15.10 -8.43 -3.67
C LEU A 261 14.53 -7.32 -2.79
N PHE A 262 13.85 -7.71 -1.72
CA PHE A 262 13.26 -6.81 -0.72
C PHE A 262 13.90 -7.07 0.63
N VAL A 263 14.62 -6.07 1.15
CA VAL A 263 15.41 -6.20 2.38
C VAL A 263 15.07 -5.10 3.37
N PRO A 264 14.44 -5.44 4.50
CA PRO A 264 14.29 -4.49 5.59
C PRO A 264 15.54 -4.49 6.48
N ILE A 265 15.94 -3.30 6.93
CA ILE A 265 17.08 -3.07 7.82
C ILE A 265 16.63 -2.39 9.13
N ASP A 266 17.21 -2.76 10.26
CA ASP A 266 16.96 -2.19 11.59
C ASP A 266 18.25 -1.74 12.32
N CYS A 267 19.44 -1.91 11.72
CA CYS A 267 20.71 -1.31 12.19
C CYS A 267 21.65 -0.93 11.03
N CYS A 268 22.58 0.01 11.27
CA CYS A 268 23.53 0.52 10.24
C CYS A 268 24.42 -0.57 9.65
N ASP A 269 24.83 -1.54 10.46
CA ASP A 269 25.77 -2.59 10.06
C ASP A 269 25.16 -3.54 9.01
N GLN A 270 23.82 -3.57 8.88
CA GLN A 270 23.13 -4.40 7.89
C GLN A 270 23.28 -3.88 6.46
N LEU A 271 23.57 -2.59 6.25
CA LEU A 271 23.82 -2.07 4.90
C LEU A 271 24.98 -2.81 4.24
N ARG A 272 25.99 -3.24 5.03
CA ARG A 272 27.07 -4.10 4.54
C ARG A 272 26.57 -5.48 4.12
N SER A 273 25.70 -6.07 4.93
CA SER A 273 25.13 -7.40 4.66
C SER A 273 24.22 -7.38 3.44
N VAL A 274 23.55 -6.25 3.16
CA VAL A 274 22.84 -6.03 1.90
C VAL A 274 23.82 -6.09 0.73
N MET A 275 24.99 -5.43 0.82
CA MET A 275 26.00 -5.46 -0.25
C MET A 275 26.57 -6.86 -0.49
N ASP A 276 26.84 -7.61 0.58
CA ASP A 276 27.33 -8.98 0.48
C ASP A 276 26.25 -9.92 -0.13
N LEU A 277 24.96 -9.68 0.18
CA LEU A 277 23.84 -10.42 -0.40
C LEU A 277 23.65 -10.14 -1.89
N ILE A 278 23.71 -8.86 -2.31
CA ILE A 278 23.56 -8.52 -3.74
C ILE A 278 24.78 -8.98 -4.56
N ASP A 279 25.97 -9.10 -3.98
CA ASP A 279 27.13 -9.68 -4.66
C ASP A 279 26.89 -11.16 -5.04
N SER A 280 26.04 -11.85 -4.29
CA SER A 280 25.61 -13.22 -4.59
C SER A 280 24.52 -13.30 -5.67
N CYS A 281 23.94 -12.16 -6.10
CA CYS A 281 22.83 -12.09 -7.05
C CYS A 281 23.34 -11.67 -8.43
N ALA A 282 23.30 -12.56 -9.43
CA ALA A 282 23.87 -12.24 -10.75
C ALA A 282 22.92 -11.45 -11.67
N ALA A 283 21.60 -11.64 -11.50
CA ALA A 283 20.55 -11.15 -12.40
C ALA A 283 19.56 -10.17 -11.73
N LEU A 284 19.97 -9.52 -10.63
CA LEU A 284 19.09 -8.66 -9.85
C LEU A 284 18.69 -7.41 -10.66
N GLU A 285 17.38 -7.20 -10.87
CA GLU A 285 16.83 -6.07 -11.60
C GLU A 285 16.24 -5.00 -10.67
N ILE A 286 15.57 -5.43 -9.58
CA ILE A 286 14.88 -4.58 -8.62
C ILE A 286 15.45 -4.80 -7.22
N LEU A 287 16.03 -3.75 -6.64
CA LEU A 287 16.51 -3.72 -5.27
C LEU A 287 15.63 -2.79 -4.43
N ASN A 288 14.97 -3.32 -3.41
CA ASN A 288 14.16 -2.55 -2.46
C ASN A 288 14.71 -2.70 -1.04
N ILE A 289 15.03 -1.57 -0.41
CA ILE A 289 15.51 -1.49 0.96
C ILE A 289 14.48 -0.76 1.82
N MET A 290 14.12 -1.34 2.97
CA MET A 290 13.19 -0.75 3.94
C MET A 290 13.89 -0.48 5.26
N ASN A 291 14.17 0.79 5.55
CA ASN A 291 14.80 1.19 6.79
C ASN A 291 13.78 1.35 7.93
N ASN A 292 13.84 0.42 8.88
CA ASN A 292 13.07 0.36 10.12
C ASN A 292 13.86 0.84 11.36
N ARG A 293 15.04 1.44 11.17
CA ARG A 293 15.87 1.98 12.28
C ARG A 293 15.12 3.04 13.07
N SER A 294 15.18 2.95 14.39
CA SER A 294 14.74 4.04 15.26
C SER A 294 15.75 5.19 15.24
N VAL A 295 15.26 6.44 15.22
CA VAL A 295 16.07 7.66 15.14
C VAL A 295 17.08 7.79 16.31
N GLN A 296 16.84 7.10 17.43
CA GLN A 296 17.67 7.19 18.64
C GLN A 296 18.87 6.23 18.67
N GLN A 297 18.94 5.24 17.78
CA GLN A 297 19.96 4.17 17.83
C GLN A 297 21.20 4.41 16.94
N SER A 298 21.24 5.47 16.12
CA SER A 298 22.30 5.65 15.12
C SER A 298 23.52 6.43 15.64
N GLN A 299 24.33 5.81 16.52
CA GLN A 299 25.65 6.35 16.88
C GLN A 299 26.82 5.71 16.11
N SER A 300 26.60 4.60 15.39
CA SER A 300 27.64 3.93 14.61
C SER A 300 27.54 4.31 13.12
N ARG A 301 28.62 4.86 12.56
CA ARG A 301 28.73 5.36 11.17
C ARG A 301 29.77 4.54 10.39
N ASN A 302 29.59 3.22 10.34
CA ASN A 302 30.63 2.31 9.90
C ASN A 302 30.54 1.87 8.43
N TRP A 303 29.89 2.65 7.55
CA TRP A 303 29.88 2.31 6.13
C TRP A 303 31.31 2.30 5.57
N ARG A 304 31.63 1.23 4.85
CA ARG A 304 32.85 1.09 4.06
C ARG A 304 32.47 0.49 2.72
N ASP A 305 32.99 1.08 1.65
CA ASP A 305 32.74 0.61 0.30
C ASP A 305 33.09 -0.89 0.17
N PRO A 306 32.27 -1.67 -0.55
CA PRO A 306 32.61 -3.01 -0.98
C PRO A 306 34.01 -3.12 -1.60
N GLU A 307 34.76 -4.16 -1.22
CA GLU A 307 36.07 -4.47 -1.81
C GLU A 307 35.96 -4.71 -3.33
N SER A 308 34.82 -5.22 -3.78
CA SER A 308 34.49 -5.38 -5.20
C SER A 308 33.06 -4.95 -5.46
N VAL A 309 32.81 -4.48 -6.68
CA VAL A 309 31.47 -4.01 -7.09
C VAL A 309 30.61 -5.22 -7.45
N PRO A 310 29.44 -5.40 -6.80
CA PRO A 310 28.49 -6.45 -7.15
C PRO A 310 28.15 -6.46 -8.64
N LYS A 311 28.23 -7.65 -9.27
CA LYS A 311 28.01 -7.81 -10.71
C LYS A 311 26.63 -7.33 -11.16
N CYS A 312 25.60 -7.52 -10.33
CA CYS A 312 24.26 -7.05 -10.65
C CYS A 312 24.15 -5.53 -10.79
N LEU A 313 24.91 -4.77 -9.98
CA LEU A 313 24.90 -3.30 -10.10
C LEU A 313 25.40 -2.89 -11.48
N LEU A 314 26.46 -3.52 -11.98
CA LEU A 314 27.02 -3.20 -13.29
C LEU A 314 26.09 -3.59 -14.45
N ASN A 315 25.39 -4.72 -14.34
CA ASN A 315 24.84 -5.41 -15.52
C ASN A 315 23.32 -5.59 -15.54
N SER A 316 22.61 -5.48 -14.41
CA SER A 316 21.19 -5.87 -14.36
C SER A 316 20.27 -4.93 -13.57
N VAL A 317 20.76 -4.23 -12.55
CA VAL A 317 19.90 -3.41 -11.69
C VAL A 317 19.34 -2.22 -12.47
N THR A 318 18.01 -2.18 -12.62
CA THR A 318 17.26 -1.13 -13.34
C THR A 318 16.38 -0.30 -12.43
N GLU A 319 16.01 -0.82 -11.25
CA GLU A 319 15.17 -0.13 -10.28
C GLU A 319 15.75 -0.23 -8.86
N PHE A 320 15.82 0.91 -8.19
CA PHE A 320 16.27 1.02 -6.81
C PHE A 320 15.24 1.78 -5.97
N SER A 321 14.76 1.15 -4.90
CA SER A 321 13.83 1.76 -3.95
C SER A 321 14.43 1.75 -2.55
N TYR A 322 14.41 2.88 -1.86
CA TYR A 322 14.81 2.99 -0.46
C TYR A 322 13.72 3.71 0.34
N SER A 323 13.05 2.97 1.22
CA SER A 323 12.03 3.51 2.12
C SER A 323 12.59 3.73 3.51
N GLY A 324 12.13 4.77 4.20
CA GLY A 324 12.64 5.14 5.52
C GLY A 324 14.04 5.75 5.48
N PHE A 325 14.46 6.33 4.35
CA PHE A 325 15.75 7.00 4.17
C PHE A 325 15.90 8.13 5.20
N GLN A 326 16.91 8.07 6.06
CA GLN A 326 17.21 9.04 7.13
C GLN A 326 18.36 10.00 6.79
N GLY A 327 18.95 9.89 5.60
CA GLY A 327 19.99 10.80 5.11
C GLY A 327 21.26 10.72 5.95
N LEU A 328 21.43 9.60 6.65
CA LEU A 328 22.61 9.35 7.47
C LEU A 328 23.82 9.14 6.56
N GLU A 329 25.00 9.39 7.13
CA GLU A 329 26.27 9.33 6.39
C GLU A 329 26.49 7.97 5.70
N ASP A 330 26.09 6.87 6.35
CA ASP A 330 26.15 5.51 5.84
C ASP A 330 25.18 5.26 4.69
N GLU A 331 23.94 5.73 4.79
CA GLU A 331 22.93 5.64 3.73
C GLU A 331 23.34 6.43 2.50
N MET A 332 23.88 7.63 2.72
CA MET A 332 24.35 8.50 1.65
C MET A 332 25.56 7.89 0.95
N ALA A 333 26.50 7.32 1.71
CA ALA A 333 27.66 6.64 1.15
C ALA A 333 27.26 5.42 0.31
N MET A 334 26.30 4.60 0.79
CA MET A 334 25.72 3.51 0.01
C MET A 334 25.04 4.02 -1.27
N PHE A 335 24.20 5.06 -1.17
CA PHE A 335 23.52 5.62 -2.34
C PHE A 335 24.51 6.16 -3.38
N LYS A 336 25.58 6.85 -2.95
CA LYS A 336 26.69 7.30 -3.81
C LYS A 336 27.41 6.13 -4.46
N PHE A 337 27.67 5.06 -3.72
CA PHE A 337 28.27 3.84 -4.26
C PHE A 337 27.38 3.21 -5.34
N ILE A 338 26.08 3.00 -5.05
CA ILE A 338 25.13 2.41 -5.99
C ILE A 338 25.00 3.28 -7.23
N SER A 339 24.79 4.59 -7.09
CA SER A 339 24.64 5.51 -8.22
C SER A 339 25.88 5.58 -9.11
N LYS A 340 27.08 5.49 -8.54
CA LYS A 340 28.35 5.46 -9.30
C LYS A 340 28.50 4.20 -10.15
N HIS A 341 27.97 3.07 -9.69
CA HIS A 341 28.21 1.75 -10.31
C HIS A 341 27.01 1.19 -11.08
N ALA A 342 25.78 1.57 -10.72
CA ALA A 342 24.55 1.07 -11.31
C ALA A 342 24.07 1.92 -12.50
N LEU A 343 24.84 1.87 -13.58
CA LEU A 343 24.63 2.70 -14.79
C LEU A 343 23.39 2.32 -15.62
N LEU A 344 22.73 1.21 -15.29
CA LEU A 344 21.48 0.75 -15.90
C LEU A 344 20.23 1.20 -15.15
N LEU A 345 20.36 1.93 -14.03
CA LEU A 345 19.22 2.45 -13.28
C LEU A 345 18.33 3.34 -14.15
N THR A 346 17.07 2.93 -14.29
CA THR A 346 16.01 3.63 -15.02
C THR A 346 15.00 4.28 -14.07
N ARG A 347 14.82 3.72 -12.87
CA ARG A 347 13.91 4.21 -11.83
C ARG A 347 14.59 4.24 -10.47
N VAL A 348 14.44 5.35 -9.76
CA VAL A 348 14.89 5.51 -8.36
C VAL A 348 13.74 6.07 -7.53
N HIS A 349 13.43 5.40 -6.43
CA HIS A 349 12.40 5.80 -5.48
C HIS A 349 13.00 5.94 -4.08
N ILE A 350 12.92 7.12 -3.48
CA ILE A 350 13.43 7.38 -2.13
C ILE A 350 12.32 8.00 -1.29
N THR A 351 11.99 7.37 -0.16
CA THR A 351 11.04 7.91 0.80
C THR A 351 11.68 8.07 2.17
N SER A 352 11.43 9.20 2.83
CA SER A 352 11.79 9.35 4.24
C SER A 352 10.83 8.59 5.16
N PRO A 353 11.19 8.35 6.44
CA PRO A 353 10.26 7.84 7.43
C PRO A 353 9.09 8.82 7.57
N LEU A 354 7.86 8.31 7.50
CA LEU A 354 6.68 9.06 7.92
C LEU A 354 6.80 9.29 9.43
N GLY A 355 7.36 10.43 9.81
CA GLY A 355 7.30 10.90 11.19
C GLY A 355 5.85 10.93 11.63
N TRP A 356 5.51 10.14 12.65
CA TRP A 356 4.54 10.58 13.62
C TRP A 356 5.04 11.94 14.12
N GLY A 357 4.51 13.02 13.55
CA GLY A 357 4.75 14.34 14.11
C GLY A 357 4.27 14.30 15.57
N PRO A 358 5.02 14.84 16.53
CA PRO A 358 4.44 15.13 17.84
C PRO A 358 3.21 16.01 17.60
N ARG A 359 2.07 15.62 18.17
CA ARG A 359 0.91 16.51 18.31
C ARG A 359 1.41 17.75 19.07
N PRO A 360 1.26 18.98 18.54
CA PRO A 360 1.59 20.17 19.31
C PRO A 360 0.43 20.47 20.25
N GLU A 361 0.31 19.68 21.31
CA GLU A 361 -0.50 20.00 22.48
C GLU A 361 0.30 19.57 23.71
N GLU A 362 1.22 20.44 24.14
CA GLU A 362 1.31 20.91 25.52
C GLU A 362 2.43 21.95 25.61
N GLU A 363 2.01 23.15 26.03
CA GLU A 363 2.83 24.30 26.35
C GLU A 363 3.93 23.92 27.34
N PHE A 364 5.18 24.35 27.13
CA PHE A 364 5.98 24.95 28.21
C PHE A 364 7.01 25.91 27.60
N SER A 365 6.67 27.19 27.65
CA SER A 365 7.63 28.29 27.67
C SER A 365 8.50 28.19 28.93
N SER A 366 9.76 28.57 28.79
CA SER A 366 10.76 28.78 29.86
C SER A 366 11.63 27.55 30.17
N LEU A 367 12.74 27.41 29.43
CA LEU A 367 14.06 27.13 29.99
C LEU A 367 15.11 27.37 28.89
N GLU A 368 15.73 28.54 28.94
CA GLU A 368 16.99 28.80 28.24
C GLU A 368 18.07 27.82 28.69
N LYS A 369 18.80 27.28 27.70
CA LYS A 369 20.16 26.72 27.78
C LYS A 369 20.38 25.68 28.90
N ILE A 370 20.32 24.40 28.52
CA ILE A 370 21.31 23.34 28.83
C ILE A 370 20.89 22.09 28.02
N PHE A 371 21.74 21.66 27.08
CA PHE A 371 21.65 20.42 26.28
C PHE A 371 20.33 20.13 25.52
N MET A 372 20.22 20.63 24.28
CA MET A 372 19.46 19.97 23.21
C MET A 372 20.43 19.36 22.20
N PRO A 373 20.61 18.03 22.11
CA PRO A 373 21.08 17.42 20.88
C PRO A 373 19.96 17.62 19.85
N SER A 374 20.29 18.35 18.79
CA SER A 374 19.50 18.64 17.60
C SER A 374 18.53 17.52 17.21
N SER A 375 17.25 17.82 17.26
CA SER A 375 16.12 17.03 16.76
C SER A 375 16.18 16.89 15.22
N GLY A 376 17.06 16.00 14.76
CA GLY A 376 17.11 15.52 13.37
C GLY A 376 16.02 14.48 13.14
N LEU A 377 14.81 14.92 12.80
CA LEU A 377 13.69 14.04 12.45
C LEU A 377 13.48 13.89 10.93
N TYR A 378 14.35 14.49 10.09
CA TYR A 378 14.20 14.46 8.64
C TYR A 378 15.54 14.39 7.86
N PRO A 379 15.59 13.69 6.70
CA PRO A 379 16.81 13.11 6.09
C PRO A 379 17.54 14.02 5.12
N GLU A 380 18.79 14.46 5.35
CA GLU A 380 19.49 15.38 4.43
C GLU A 380 20.15 14.66 3.22
N LEU A 381 19.77 15.05 2.00
CA LEU A 381 20.46 14.73 0.75
C LEU A 381 21.68 15.63 0.58
N TYR A 382 22.88 15.05 0.73
CA TYR A 382 24.18 15.71 0.52
C TYR A 382 24.72 15.39 -0.89
N ALA A 383 24.44 16.26 -1.86
CA ALA A 383 24.94 16.16 -3.23
C ALA A 383 25.85 17.36 -3.57
N SER A 384 26.97 17.47 -2.85
CA SER A 384 28.04 18.43 -3.14
C SER A 384 28.73 18.21 -4.50
N GLN A 385 28.48 17.07 -5.15
CA GLN A 385 28.89 16.78 -6.53
C GLN A 385 27.71 16.19 -7.32
N PRO A 386 27.67 16.36 -8.65
CA PRO A 386 26.64 15.77 -9.50
C PRO A 386 26.59 14.25 -9.36
N ILE A 387 25.41 13.72 -9.05
CA ILE A 387 25.17 12.27 -9.05
C ILE A 387 24.84 11.88 -10.49
N PHE A 388 25.71 11.12 -11.14
CA PHE A 388 25.57 10.78 -12.55
C PHE A 388 24.75 9.49 -12.74
N LEU A 389 23.50 9.62 -13.19
CA LEU A 389 22.59 8.51 -13.46
C LEU A 389 22.12 8.59 -14.94
N PRO A 390 22.95 8.12 -15.88
CA PRO A 390 22.81 8.45 -17.31
C PRO A 390 21.57 7.85 -17.98
N LYS A 391 21.00 6.76 -17.43
CA LYS A 391 19.82 6.08 -17.96
C LYS A 391 18.55 6.32 -17.15
N LEU A 392 18.60 7.18 -16.14
CA LEU A 392 17.46 7.43 -15.27
C LEU A 392 16.34 8.13 -16.04
N THR A 393 15.16 7.51 -16.07
CA THR A 393 13.96 8.03 -16.72
C THR A 393 12.89 8.46 -15.73
N GLY A 394 12.86 7.86 -14.54
CA GLY A 394 11.94 8.18 -13.46
C GLY A 394 12.66 8.40 -12.14
N LEU A 395 12.35 9.50 -11.46
CA LEU A 395 12.88 9.82 -10.14
C LEU A 395 11.73 10.23 -9.20
N GLU A 396 11.64 9.57 -8.05
CA GLU A 396 10.64 9.86 -7.03
C GLU A 396 11.33 10.16 -5.70
N LEU A 397 11.11 11.38 -5.19
CA LEU A 397 11.69 11.90 -3.95
C LEU A 397 10.56 12.31 -3.01
N ILE A 398 10.27 11.48 -2.03
CA ILE A 398 9.13 11.66 -1.12
C ILE A 398 9.62 11.99 0.28
N LEU A 399 9.26 13.19 0.73
CA LEU A 399 9.52 13.74 2.06
C LEU A 399 11.03 13.78 2.41
N VAL A 400 11.90 13.95 1.42
CA VAL A 400 13.36 13.98 1.58
C VAL A 400 13.84 15.40 1.90
N ARG A 401 14.78 15.57 2.84
CA ARG A 401 15.42 16.86 3.14
C ARG A 401 16.60 17.03 2.18
N TYR A 402 16.92 18.26 1.83
CA TYR A 402 18.06 18.58 0.97
C TYR A 402 19.09 19.38 1.76
N GLU A 403 20.37 19.18 1.48
CA GLU A 403 21.44 20.01 2.07
C GLU A 403 21.32 21.46 1.58
N SER A 404 21.13 21.64 0.28
CA SER A 404 21.04 22.95 -0.39
C SER A 404 20.21 22.85 -1.68
N GLU A 405 19.88 23.99 -2.28
CA GLU A 405 19.31 24.07 -3.63
C GLU A 405 20.28 23.48 -4.68
N GLU A 406 21.59 23.73 -4.52
CA GLU A 406 22.64 23.22 -5.41
C GLU A 406 22.70 21.69 -5.40
N ALA A 407 22.50 21.04 -4.24
CA ALA A 407 22.46 19.59 -4.14
C ALA A 407 21.33 18.98 -4.99
N PHE A 408 20.16 19.62 -5.00
CA PHE A 408 19.05 19.20 -5.86
C PHE A 408 19.32 19.49 -7.33
N GLY A 409 19.85 20.67 -7.66
CA GLY A 409 20.27 21.00 -9.03
C GLY A 409 21.29 20.03 -9.60
N ASN A 410 22.26 19.62 -8.78
CA ASN A 410 23.28 18.61 -9.10
C ASN A 410 22.68 17.22 -9.35
N LEU A 411 21.62 16.85 -8.62
CA LEU A 411 20.90 15.60 -8.84
C LEU A 411 20.13 15.61 -10.17
N ILE A 412 19.39 16.68 -10.46
CA ILE A 412 18.59 16.79 -11.70
C ILE A 412 19.49 16.88 -12.93
N SER A 413 20.53 17.72 -12.88
CA SER A 413 21.49 17.88 -14.00
C SER A 413 22.29 16.60 -14.29
N GLY A 414 22.50 15.74 -13.28
CA GLY A 414 23.13 14.44 -13.44
C GLY A 414 22.25 13.36 -14.10
N CYS A 415 20.99 13.65 -14.40
CA CYS A 415 20.01 12.73 -14.98
C CYS A 415 19.53 13.20 -16.37
N PRO A 416 20.35 13.06 -17.43
CA PRO A 416 20.09 13.67 -18.75
C PRO A 416 18.89 13.06 -19.51
N LEU A 417 18.37 11.90 -19.10
CA LEU A 417 17.23 11.21 -19.72
C LEU A 417 15.96 11.23 -18.85
N LEU A 418 15.92 12.08 -17.82
CA LEU A 418 14.83 12.11 -16.85
C LEU A 418 13.50 12.60 -17.47
N GLN A 419 12.56 11.67 -17.66
CA GLN A 419 11.25 11.94 -18.28
C GLN A 419 10.12 12.14 -17.25
N SER A 420 10.21 11.53 -16.06
CA SER A 420 9.23 11.65 -14.99
C SER A 420 9.89 12.00 -13.66
N LEU A 421 9.41 13.04 -13.01
CA LEU A 421 9.90 13.52 -11.71
C LEU A 421 8.74 13.69 -10.75
N ILE A 422 8.79 13.02 -9.60
CA ILE A 422 7.83 13.18 -8.50
C ILE A 422 8.60 13.71 -7.29
N ILE A 423 8.15 14.84 -6.75
CA ILE A 423 8.74 15.46 -5.58
C ILE A 423 7.63 15.76 -4.59
N GLN A 424 7.71 15.17 -3.41
CA GLN A 424 6.87 15.51 -2.28
C GLN A 424 7.72 16.15 -1.18
N ARG A 425 7.62 17.46 -1.02
CA ARG A 425 8.34 18.24 -0.02
C ARG A 425 7.51 18.44 1.25
N PHE A 426 8.19 18.66 2.38
CA PHE A 426 7.58 18.89 3.70
C PHE A 426 8.16 20.14 4.37
N ALA A 427 7.37 20.76 5.25
CA ALA A 427 7.67 22.05 5.85
C ALA A 427 9.07 22.27 6.43
N HIS A 428 9.76 21.22 6.87
CA HIS A 428 11.07 21.30 7.51
C HIS A 428 12.23 20.91 6.59
N ASP A 429 12.00 20.82 5.28
CA ASP A 429 13.12 20.74 4.34
C ASP A 429 13.94 22.06 4.34
N ARG A 430 15.27 21.98 4.18
CA ARG A 430 16.14 23.18 4.16
C ARG A 430 16.18 23.88 2.80
N MET A 431 15.43 23.35 1.82
CA MET A 431 15.33 23.93 0.50
C MET A 431 14.40 25.14 0.55
N VAL A 432 14.95 26.35 0.41
CA VAL A 432 14.14 27.57 0.34
C VAL A 432 13.55 27.66 -1.06
N ASP A 433 14.40 27.84 -2.07
CA ASP A 433 13.97 27.89 -3.47
C ASP A 433 14.18 26.54 -4.16
N CYS A 434 13.32 26.24 -5.13
CA CYS A 434 13.34 25.00 -5.89
C CYS A 434 13.29 25.30 -7.38
N ARG A 435 14.42 25.12 -8.07
CA ARG A 435 14.51 25.26 -9.52
C ARG A 435 14.49 23.91 -10.19
N ILE A 436 13.49 23.68 -11.03
CA ILE A 436 13.33 22.46 -11.83
C ILE A 436 13.52 22.86 -13.29
N SER A 437 14.68 22.54 -13.85
CA SER A 437 14.97 22.76 -15.27
C SER A 437 15.48 21.49 -15.92
N SER A 438 14.80 21.06 -16.98
CA SER A 438 15.17 19.88 -17.77
C SER A 438 14.52 19.97 -19.16
N PRO A 439 15.29 19.85 -20.24
CA PRO A 439 14.76 19.90 -21.60
C PRO A 439 14.04 18.62 -22.03
N VAL A 440 14.12 17.54 -21.26
CA VAL A 440 13.58 16.21 -21.61
C VAL A 440 12.44 15.75 -20.70
N LEU A 441 12.15 16.51 -19.63
CA LEU A 441 11.13 16.14 -18.64
C LEU A 441 9.73 16.27 -19.24
N LYS A 442 9.00 15.16 -19.28
CA LYS A 442 7.62 15.07 -19.81
C LYS A 442 6.56 15.13 -18.73
N ARG A 443 6.87 14.63 -17.52
CA ARG A 443 5.94 14.54 -16.40
C ARG A 443 6.57 15.08 -15.12
N LEU A 444 5.86 15.98 -14.46
CA LEU A 444 6.25 16.54 -13.17
C LEU A 444 5.09 16.46 -12.18
N GLU A 445 5.32 15.83 -11.04
CA GLU A 445 4.46 15.98 -9.86
C GLU A 445 5.22 16.72 -8.76
N TYR A 446 4.69 17.87 -8.37
CA TYR A 446 5.22 18.67 -7.28
C TYR A 446 4.18 18.78 -6.17
N ILE A 447 4.50 18.23 -5.00
CA ILE A 447 3.63 18.22 -3.83
C ILE A 447 4.37 18.90 -2.67
N ARG A 448 3.73 19.88 -2.04
CA ARG A 448 4.18 20.50 -0.80
C ARG A 448 3.09 20.41 0.25
N GLU A 449 3.40 19.81 1.39
CA GLU A 449 2.54 19.88 2.58
C GLU A 449 3.22 20.66 3.70
N GLY A 450 2.62 21.79 4.08
CA GLY A 450 3.01 22.62 5.21
C GLY A 450 2.41 22.17 6.55
N ILE A 451 2.86 22.80 7.65
CA ILE A 451 2.50 22.45 9.05
C ILE A 451 1.06 22.85 9.38
N ARG A 452 0.39 22.10 10.27
CA ARG A 452 -0.81 22.58 10.98
C ARG A 452 -0.37 23.39 12.21
N GLY A 453 -0.53 24.71 12.19
CA GLY A 453 -0.21 25.57 13.33
C GLY A 453 -0.53 27.04 13.06
N PRO A 454 -0.44 27.93 14.07
CA PRO A 454 -0.62 29.36 13.89
C PRO A 454 0.40 29.86 12.86
N LYS A 455 -0.08 30.77 12.01
CA LYS A 455 0.58 31.37 10.83
C LYS A 455 2.10 31.17 10.81
N ASP A 456 2.56 30.54 9.73
CA ASP A 456 3.93 30.62 9.27
C ASP A 456 4.25 32.11 9.01
N ASP A 457 4.71 32.81 10.05
CA ASP A 457 5.13 34.21 10.04
C ASP A 457 6.57 34.36 9.50
N SER A 458 7.12 33.30 8.88
CA SER A 458 8.37 33.39 8.13
C SER A 458 8.24 34.45 7.03
N PRO A 459 9.14 35.46 6.99
CA PRO A 459 9.14 36.51 5.97
C PRO A 459 9.66 36.02 4.61
N LEU A 460 10.17 34.79 4.51
CA LEU A 460 10.58 34.20 3.25
C LEU A 460 9.36 33.63 2.51
N HIS A 461 9.23 34.02 1.24
CA HIS A 461 8.31 33.43 0.29
C HIS A 461 9.10 32.47 -0.62
N PRO A 462 9.16 31.17 -0.30
CA PRO A 462 9.99 30.24 -1.06
C PRO A 462 9.50 30.14 -2.50
N LYS A 463 10.42 30.14 -3.47
CA LYS A 463 10.09 30.20 -4.90
C LYS A 463 10.27 28.83 -5.56
N VAL A 464 9.34 28.45 -6.42
CA VAL A 464 9.42 27.23 -7.24
C VAL A 464 9.44 27.65 -8.71
N ASP A 465 10.59 27.49 -9.37
CA ASP A 465 10.80 27.87 -10.76
C ASP A 465 10.82 26.62 -11.64
N ILE A 466 9.82 26.46 -12.51
CA ILE A 466 9.68 25.31 -13.41
C ILE A 466 9.98 25.76 -14.85
N ASP A 467 11.13 25.36 -15.38
CA ASP A 467 11.57 25.66 -16.74
C ASP A 467 11.85 24.37 -17.53
N THR A 468 10.78 23.75 -18.02
CA THR A 468 10.79 22.42 -18.66
C THR A 468 9.97 22.44 -19.96
N PRO A 469 10.55 22.84 -21.10
CA PRO A 469 9.80 23.09 -22.34
C PRO A 469 9.15 21.84 -22.95
N ALA A 470 9.67 20.65 -22.66
CA ALA A 470 9.12 19.36 -23.11
C ALA A 470 8.03 18.80 -22.17
N LEU A 471 7.62 19.55 -21.14
CA LEU A 471 6.66 19.07 -20.15
C LEU A 471 5.28 18.90 -20.80
N GLU A 472 4.73 17.69 -20.73
CA GLU A 472 3.42 17.30 -21.25
C GLU A 472 2.36 17.25 -20.12
N CYS A 473 2.77 16.85 -18.92
CA CYS A 473 1.90 16.69 -17.75
C CYS A 473 2.49 17.35 -16.50
N LEU A 474 1.71 18.20 -15.83
CA LEU A 474 2.09 18.90 -14.61
C LEU A 474 1.05 18.73 -13.51
N LEU A 475 1.43 18.14 -12.38
CA LEU A 475 0.63 18.13 -11.16
C LEU A 475 1.30 19.02 -10.13
N ILE A 476 0.55 19.99 -9.60
CA ILE A 476 0.99 20.90 -8.53
C ILE A 476 0.00 20.79 -7.38
N LYS A 477 0.49 20.40 -6.22
CA LYS A 477 -0.30 20.32 -4.99
C LYS A 477 0.43 21.03 -3.86
N VAL A 478 0.04 22.28 -3.57
CA VAL A 478 0.66 23.11 -2.53
C VAL A 478 -0.35 23.39 -1.43
N ILE A 479 -0.21 22.65 -0.34
CA ILE A 479 -1.13 22.67 0.80
C ILE A 479 -0.42 23.31 1.99
N ARG A 480 -0.99 24.38 2.56
CA ARG A 480 -0.47 25.05 3.76
C ARG A 480 0.95 25.64 3.60
N SER A 481 1.30 26.08 2.39
CA SER A 481 2.59 26.71 2.08
C SER A 481 2.36 28.05 1.37
N LYS A 482 3.28 29.01 1.54
CA LYS A 482 3.29 30.33 0.89
C LYS A 482 4.21 30.37 -0.35
N GLU A 483 4.50 29.21 -0.94
CA GLU A 483 5.40 29.11 -2.08
C GLU A 483 4.88 29.85 -3.31
N ILE A 484 5.78 30.60 -3.94
CA ILE A 484 5.54 31.31 -5.20
C ILE A 484 5.97 30.41 -6.34
N ILE A 485 5.00 29.91 -7.11
CA ILE A 485 5.31 29.06 -8.27
C ILE A 485 5.39 29.94 -9.51
N SER A 486 6.51 29.85 -10.23
CA SER A 486 6.68 30.45 -11.54
C SER A 486 6.93 29.35 -12.58
N VAL A 487 6.29 29.47 -13.73
CA VAL A 487 6.44 28.56 -14.86
C VAL A 487 7.05 29.32 -16.03
N GLY A 488 8.06 28.72 -16.66
CA GLY A 488 8.66 29.21 -17.90
C GLY A 488 7.74 29.02 -19.11
N ARG A 489 8.31 29.06 -20.31
CA ARG A 489 7.55 28.80 -21.54
C ARG A 489 7.29 27.30 -21.71
N LEU A 490 6.14 26.83 -21.25
CA LEU A 490 5.72 25.43 -21.35
C LEU A 490 4.97 25.18 -22.68
N THR A 491 5.72 25.02 -23.77
CA THR A 491 5.14 24.92 -25.13
C THR A 491 4.46 23.58 -25.43
N SER A 492 4.81 22.52 -24.71
CA SER A 492 4.34 21.15 -24.94
C SER A 492 3.27 20.68 -23.94
N LEU A 493 2.85 21.57 -23.05
CA LEU A 493 2.00 21.22 -21.91
C LEU A 493 0.59 20.88 -22.35
N ASN A 494 0.14 19.67 -22.02
CA ASN A 494 -1.16 19.15 -22.41
C ASN A 494 -2.12 19.03 -21.23
N GLU A 495 -1.63 18.49 -20.11
CA GLU A 495 -2.43 18.23 -18.91
C GLU A 495 -1.86 18.92 -17.68
N VAL A 496 -2.73 19.61 -16.93
CA VAL A 496 -2.39 20.26 -15.67
C VAL A 496 -3.40 19.91 -14.57
N ASP A 497 -2.93 19.52 -13.39
CA ASP A 497 -3.74 19.35 -12.17
C ASP A 497 -3.20 20.26 -11.05
N VAL A 498 -4.01 21.23 -10.61
CA VAL A 498 -3.60 22.26 -9.65
C VAL A 498 -4.47 22.23 -8.39
N ASP A 499 -3.81 22.04 -7.24
CA ASP A 499 -4.40 22.09 -5.91
C ASP A 499 -3.60 23.01 -4.98
N ILE A 500 -3.95 24.30 -4.94
CA ILE A 500 -3.26 25.35 -4.17
C ILE A 500 -4.21 25.92 -3.11
N ARG A 501 -3.75 26.09 -1.87
CA ARG A 501 -4.55 26.64 -0.73
C ARG A 501 -4.66 28.18 -0.77
N PRO A 502 -5.66 28.79 -0.07
CA PRO A 502 -5.78 30.24 0.07
C PRO A 502 -4.69 30.81 0.96
N ASN A 503 -3.97 31.80 0.43
CA ASN A 503 -3.13 32.83 1.09
C ASN A 503 -2.14 33.52 0.11
N ALA A 504 -2.13 33.16 -1.18
CA ALA A 504 -1.31 33.79 -2.22
C ALA A 504 -2.20 34.15 -3.43
N HIS A 505 -3.01 35.19 -3.27
CA HIS A 505 -4.06 35.57 -4.23
C HIS A 505 -3.43 36.00 -5.58
N ASP A 506 -2.63 37.07 -5.60
CA ASP A 506 -2.04 37.63 -6.84
C ASP A 506 -1.18 36.67 -7.69
N LEU A 507 -0.61 35.63 -7.07
CA LEU A 507 0.32 34.70 -7.72
C LEU A 507 -0.39 33.52 -8.39
N THR A 508 -1.60 33.19 -7.94
CA THR A 508 -2.35 32.05 -8.49
C THR A 508 -2.90 32.39 -9.88
N VAL A 509 -3.34 33.63 -10.11
CA VAL A 509 -3.85 34.11 -11.41
C VAL A 509 -2.75 34.13 -12.47
N GLY A 510 -1.58 34.70 -12.15
CA GLY A 510 -0.44 34.73 -13.07
C GLY A 510 0.07 33.33 -13.46
N LEU A 511 0.09 32.39 -12.50
CA LEU A 511 0.41 30.99 -12.76
C LEU A 511 -0.59 30.35 -13.74
N ILE A 512 -1.89 30.57 -13.51
CA ILE A 512 -2.96 29.97 -14.32
C ILE A 512 -3.03 30.58 -15.72
N GLN A 513 -2.76 31.87 -15.88
CA GLN A 513 -2.59 32.51 -17.19
C GLN A 513 -1.45 31.86 -17.99
N GLY A 514 -0.41 31.38 -17.31
CA GLY A 514 0.68 30.60 -17.92
C GLY A 514 0.25 29.27 -18.55
N PHE A 515 -0.95 28.75 -18.22
CA PHE A 515 -1.48 27.49 -18.73
C PHE A 515 -2.45 27.64 -19.92
N GLY A 516 -2.51 28.79 -20.58
CA GLY A 516 -3.46 29.04 -21.69
C GLY A 516 -3.39 28.07 -22.88
N CYS A 517 -2.33 27.26 -23.00
CA CYS A 517 -2.10 26.33 -24.11
C CYS A 517 -2.59 24.89 -23.90
N VAL A 518 -3.14 24.55 -22.73
CA VAL A 518 -3.44 23.15 -22.32
C VAL A 518 -4.76 22.62 -22.88
N GLU A 519 -4.88 21.30 -23.09
CA GLU A 519 -6.14 20.64 -23.48
C GLU A 519 -6.92 20.13 -22.26
N VAL A 520 -6.22 19.72 -21.19
CA VAL A 520 -6.82 19.17 -19.98
C VAL A 520 -6.39 19.99 -18.77
N LEU A 521 -7.37 20.56 -18.06
CA LEU A 521 -7.14 21.34 -16.85
C LEU A 521 -7.97 20.78 -15.69
N LYS A 522 -7.31 20.55 -14.55
CA LYS A 522 -7.95 20.07 -13.34
C LYS A 522 -7.72 21.04 -12.18
N PHE A 523 -8.80 21.36 -11.47
CA PHE A 523 -8.77 22.24 -10.31
C PHE A 523 -9.29 21.55 -9.05
N SER A 524 -8.65 21.85 -7.94
CA SER A 524 -9.24 21.63 -6.62
C SER A 524 -10.19 22.76 -6.24
N SER A 525 -11.05 22.48 -5.27
CA SER A 525 -11.97 23.44 -4.66
C SER A 525 -11.23 24.69 -4.16
N ARG A 526 -10.02 24.50 -3.61
CA ARG A 526 -9.20 25.57 -3.04
C ARG A 526 -8.60 26.45 -4.12
N THR A 527 -8.13 25.86 -5.21
CA THR A 527 -7.61 26.62 -6.36
C THR A 527 -8.70 27.49 -6.97
N LEU A 528 -9.92 26.95 -7.08
CA LEU A 528 -11.08 27.70 -7.57
C LEU A 528 -11.41 28.87 -6.63
N GLU A 529 -11.38 28.67 -5.30
CA GLU A 529 -11.53 29.76 -4.31
C GLU A 529 -10.49 30.87 -4.47
N ASN A 530 -9.25 30.55 -4.80
CA ASN A 530 -8.18 31.54 -4.98
C ASN A 530 -8.41 32.44 -6.18
N LEU A 531 -8.84 31.87 -7.30
CA LEU A 531 -9.15 32.61 -8.52
C LEU A 531 -10.22 33.70 -8.31
N ILE A 532 -11.06 33.53 -7.29
CA ILE A 532 -12.20 34.40 -6.99
C ILE A 532 -11.81 35.63 -6.17
N ALA A 533 -10.87 35.47 -5.24
CA ALA A 533 -10.48 36.54 -4.33
C ALA A 533 -9.82 37.74 -5.06
N ASP A 534 -9.20 37.49 -6.21
CA ASP A 534 -8.67 38.53 -7.11
C ASP A 534 -9.78 39.08 -8.02
N ASN A 535 -10.66 39.88 -7.42
CA ASN A 535 -11.77 40.57 -8.05
C ASN A 535 -11.38 41.22 -9.41
N ASN A 536 -11.83 40.61 -10.51
CA ASN A 536 -11.89 41.07 -11.91
C ASN A 536 -10.88 40.49 -12.94
N GLN A 537 -9.94 39.60 -12.58
CA GLN A 537 -8.98 39.08 -13.57
C GLN A 537 -9.37 37.74 -14.24
N LEU A 538 -10.36 37.00 -13.72
CA LEU A 538 -10.82 35.74 -14.32
C LEU A 538 -11.28 35.90 -15.77
N SER A 539 -11.97 36.99 -16.08
CA SER A 539 -12.42 37.33 -17.46
C SER A 539 -11.27 37.61 -18.43
N ALA A 540 -10.06 37.86 -17.93
CA ALA A 540 -8.87 38.08 -18.74
C ALA A 540 -8.12 36.77 -19.06
N ILE A 541 -8.51 35.65 -18.45
CA ILE A 541 -7.89 34.34 -18.69
C ILE A 541 -8.59 33.68 -19.88
N SER A 542 -7.85 33.39 -20.95
CA SER A 542 -8.35 32.62 -22.10
C SER A 542 -7.60 31.29 -22.24
N PHE A 543 -8.35 30.22 -22.46
CA PHE A 543 -7.88 28.87 -22.73
C PHE A 543 -8.37 28.41 -24.12
N GLU A 544 -7.70 28.89 -25.16
CA GLU A 544 -8.10 28.66 -26.56
C GLU A 544 -8.10 27.19 -26.99
N ARG A 545 -7.37 26.32 -26.27
CA ARG A 545 -7.20 24.89 -26.60
C ARG A 545 -7.87 23.93 -25.62
N LEU A 546 -8.47 24.43 -24.55
CA LEU A 546 -8.99 23.58 -23.49
C LEU A 546 -10.22 22.80 -23.96
N THR A 547 -10.12 21.47 -24.01
CA THR A 547 -11.21 20.56 -24.39
C THR A 547 -11.83 19.87 -23.18
N LYS A 548 -11.07 19.75 -22.07
CA LYS A 548 -11.52 19.06 -20.86
C LYS A 548 -11.21 19.83 -19.58
N LEU A 549 -12.25 20.14 -18.83
CA LEU A 549 -12.18 20.81 -17.54
C LEU A 549 -12.70 19.89 -16.42
N VAL A 550 -11.86 19.59 -15.43
CA VAL A 550 -12.23 18.78 -14.25
C VAL A 550 -12.12 19.64 -13.00
N VAL A 551 -13.21 19.79 -12.25
CA VAL A 551 -13.24 20.67 -11.08
C VAL A 551 -13.77 19.90 -9.88
N ARG A 552 -13.06 19.99 -8.75
CA ARG A 552 -13.57 19.58 -7.45
C ARG A 552 -14.12 20.79 -6.73
N ILE A 553 -15.32 20.69 -6.15
CA ILE A 553 -15.95 21.76 -5.37
C ILE A 553 -16.35 21.26 -3.98
N ASP A 554 -16.22 22.12 -2.98
CA ASP A 554 -16.68 21.88 -1.61
C ASP A 554 -18.00 22.61 -1.29
N TYR A 555 -18.34 23.66 -2.04
CA TYR A 555 -19.48 24.56 -1.79
C TYR A 555 -20.20 24.95 -3.09
N SER A 556 -21.53 25.07 -3.07
CA SER A 556 -22.36 25.46 -4.22
C SER A 556 -22.04 26.82 -4.82
N LYS A 557 -21.65 27.80 -4.00
CA LYS A 557 -21.23 29.13 -4.49
C LYS A 557 -20.14 29.05 -5.56
N GLN A 558 -19.32 27.98 -5.52
CA GLN A 558 -18.24 27.73 -6.48
C GLN A 558 -18.73 27.52 -7.92
N LEU A 559 -20.00 27.14 -8.09
CA LEU A 559 -20.61 26.93 -9.40
C LEU A 559 -20.74 28.23 -10.20
N SER A 560 -21.03 29.35 -9.54
CA SER A 560 -21.11 30.66 -10.21
C SER A 560 -19.77 31.04 -10.86
N TYR A 561 -18.68 30.88 -10.12
CA TYR A 561 -17.33 31.20 -10.61
C TYR A 561 -16.81 30.21 -11.64
N LEU A 562 -17.27 28.95 -11.59
CA LEU A 562 -17.01 28.00 -12.65
C LEU A 562 -17.58 28.49 -13.99
N MET A 563 -18.73 29.17 -13.99
CA MET A 563 -19.28 29.74 -15.23
C MET A 563 -18.46 30.92 -15.75
N ASP A 564 -18.00 31.79 -14.86
CA ASP A 564 -17.11 32.90 -15.23
C ASP A 564 -15.81 32.38 -15.87
N LEU A 565 -15.25 31.29 -15.32
CA LEU A 565 -14.09 30.61 -15.90
C LEU A 565 -14.41 29.99 -17.27
N MET A 566 -15.58 29.38 -17.43
CA MET A 566 -16.01 28.78 -18.70
C MET A 566 -16.12 29.82 -19.82
N ALA A 567 -16.39 31.10 -19.51
CA ALA A 567 -16.42 32.17 -20.50
C ALA A 567 -15.08 32.33 -21.25
N GLY A 568 -13.96 32.01 -20.59
CA GLY A 568 -12.61 31.99 -21.18
C GLY A 568 -12.24 30.68 -21.87
N CYS A 569 -13.14 29.69 -21.99
CA CYS A 569 -12.83 28.36 -22.49
C CYS A 569 -13.65 28.03 -23.76
N PRO A 570 -13.38 28.63 -24.94
CA PRO A 570 -14.27 28.54 -26.12
C PRO A 570 -14.39 27.13 -26.72
N CYS A 571 -13.37 26.29 -26.55
CA CYS A 571 -13.28 24.95 -27.16
C CYS A 571 -13.65 23.80 -26.20
N LEU A 572 -14.27 24.11 -25.05
CA LEU A 572 -14.52 23.11 -24.01
C LEU A 572 -15.56 22.07 -24.43
N GLU A 573 -15.15 20.80 -24.52
CA GLU A 573 -16.00 19.67 -24.93
C GLU A 573 -16.56 18.86 -23.75
N LEU A 574 -15.78 18.72 -22.67
CA LEU A 574 -16.12 17.93 -21.49
C LEU A 574 -15.93 18.73 -20.20
N LEU A 575 -17.02 18.85 -19.43
CA LEU A 575 -17.00 19.39 -18.07
C LEU A 575 -17.24 18.27 -17.05
N SER A 576 -16.34 18.10 -16.08
CA SER A 576 -16.47 17.12 -15.01
C SER A 576 -16.39 17.79 -13.64
N ILE A 577 -17.49 17.78 -12.90
CA ILE A 577 -17.62 18.35 -11.55
C ILE A 577 -17.68 17.23 -10.53
N THR A 578 -16.87 17.33 -9.47
CA THR A 578 -16.95 16.47 -8.29
C THR A 578 -17.25 17.32 -7.06
N HIS A 579 -18.44 17.16 -6.49
CA HIS A 579 -18.89 17.85 -5.29
C HIS A 579 -18.60 16.98 -4.05
N GLU A 580 -17.61 17.38 -3.24
CA GLU A 580 -17.17 16.63 -2.05
C GLU A 580 -17.89 17.06 -0.76
N SER A 581 -18.53 18.24 -0.76
CA SER A 581 -19.33 18.86 0.30
C SER A 581 -18.81 18.69 1.75
N LYS A 582 -18.16 19.74 2.25
CA LYS A 582 -17.64 19.83 3.63
C LYS A 582 -18.55 20.56 4.62
N GLY A 583 -19.86 20.64 4.38
CA GLY A 583 -20.83 21.27 5.30
C GLY A 583 -22.08 21.80 4.59
N GLN A 584 -23.11 22.16 5.37
CA GLN A 584 -24.32 22.81 4.84
C GLN A 584 -24.10 24.32 4.74
N ILE A 585 -24.03 24.88 3.53
CA ILE A 585 -24.31 26.30 3.31
C ILE A 585 -25.80 26.41 2.96
N ARG A 586 -26.55 27.21 3.73
CA ARG A 586 -28.01 27.35 3.63
C ARG A 586 -28.45 28.60 2.84
N ARG A 587 -27.57 29.22 2.06
CA ARG A 587 -27.89 30.42 1.27
C ARG A 587 -27.60 30.17 -0.20
N ARG A 588 -28.59 30.50 -1.04
CA ARG A 588 -28.51 30.59 -2.51
C ARG A 588 -27.54 31.72 -2.86
N GLU A 589 -26.44 31.39 -3.51
CA GLU A 589 -25.40 32.35 -3.93
C GLU A 589 -25.15 32.32 -5.44
N TRP A 590 -25.88 31.47 -6.18
CA TRP A 590 -25.85 31.45 -7.64
C TRP A 590 -26.23 32.81 -8.22
N ARG A 591 -25.46 33.21 -9.24
CA ARG A 591 -25.74 34.35 -10.10
C ARG A 591 -25.66 33.86 -11.53
N ASP A 592 -26.65 34.19 -12.33
CA ASP A 592 -26.59 33.90 -13.76
C ASP A 592 -25.36 34.61 -14.36
N PRO A 593 -24.58 33.92 -15.20
CA PRO A 593 -23.45 34.52 -15.90
C PRO A 593 -23.89 35.75 -16.70
N ILE A 594 -23.08 36.81 -16.66
CA ILE A 594 -23.36 38.07 -17.39
C ILE A 594 -23.44 37.80 -18.90
N THR A 595 -22.60 36.91 -19.39
CA THR A 595 -22.58 36.43 -20.77
C THR A 595 -22.63 34.90 -20.76
N VAL A 596 -23.34 34.32 -21.72
CA VAL A 596 -23.36 32.86 -21.90
C VAL A 596 -21.99 32.42 -22.43
N PRO A 597 -21.27 31.51 -21.72
CA PRO A 597 -20.01 30.97 -22.22
C PRO A 597 -20.16 30.40 -23.63
N THR A 598 -19.26 30.79 -24.55
CA THR A 598 -19.33 30.39 -25.96
C THR A 598 -19.30 28.87 -26.12
N CYS A 599 -18.52 28.17 -25.30
CA CYS A 599 -18.45 26.71 -25.33
C CYS A 599 -19.77 25.99 -25.03
N LEU A 600 -20.66 26.58 -24.21
CA LEU A 600 -22.00 26.00 -24.03
C LEU A 600 -22.73 25.94 -25.37
N LEU A 601 -22.61 27.00 -26.18
CA LEU A 601 -23.30 27.09 -27.46
C LEU A 601 -22.64 26.20 -28.52
N THR A 602 -21.31 26.11 -28.55
CA THR A 602 -20.57 25.62 -29.72
C THR A 602 -19.91 24.25 -29.55
N SER A 603 -19.43 23.88 -28.36
CA SER A 603 -18.48 22.76 -28.20
C SER A 603 -18.79 21.79 -27.06
N LEU A 604 -19.52 22.19 -26.01
CA LEU A 604 -19.74 21.34 -24.83
C LEU A 604 -20.66 20.16 -25.13
N THR A 605 -20.09 18.96 -25.26
CA THR A 605 -20.83 17.73 -25.58
C THR A 605 -21.09 16.83 -24.37
N GLU A 606 -20.23 16.86 -23.35
CA GLU A 606 -20.34 15.98 -22.19
C GLU A 606 -20.28 16.73 -20.85
N LEU A 607 -21.22 16.41 -19.96
CA LEU A 607 -21.25 16.90 -18.57
C LEU A 607 -21.27 15.71 -17.60
N TYR A 608 -20.28 15.64 -16.71
CA TYR A 608 -20.25 14.69 -15.60
C TYR A 608 -20.38 15.45 -14.28
N TYR A 609 -21.41 15.16 -13.50
CA TYR A 609 -21.59 15.72 -12.16
C TYR A 609 -21.63 14.60 -11.13
N ARG A 610 -20.60 14.51 -10.30
CA ARG A 610 -20.51 13.57 -9.18
C ARG A 610 -20.78 14.27 -7.87
N GLY A 611 -21.58 13.65 -7.01
CA GLY A 611 -21.96 14.23 -5.72
C GLY A 611 -23.14 15.20 -5.79
N PHE A 612 -23.93 15.15 -6.87
CA PHE A 612 -25.12 15.98 -7.04
C PHE A 612 -26.15 15.66 -5.95
N ARG A 613 -26.64 16.68 -5.25
CA ARG A 613 -27.63 16.48 -4.18
C ARG A 613 -29.02 16.86 -4.65
N GLY A 614 -29.14 17.87 -5.52
CA GLY A 614 -30.44 18.38 -5.95
C GLY A 614 -31.26 19.01 -4.81
N LEU A 615 -30.58 19.38 -3.72
CA LEU A 615 -31.17 19.97 -2.51
C LEU A 615 -30.89 21.48 -2.40
N GLU A 616 -29.92 22.00 -3.15
CA GLU A 616 -29.49 23.40 -3.13
C GLU A 616 -29.98 24.11 -4.40
N ASP A 617 -30.56 25.31 -4.24
CA ASP A 617 -31.08 26.11 -5.36
C ASP A 617 -30.00 26.34 -6.44
N ASP A 618 -28.74 26.53 -6.03
CA ASP A 618 -27.61 26.82 -6.92
C ASP A 618 -27.25 25.66 -7.87
N GLU A 619 -27.27 24.39 -7.42
CA GLU A 619 -26.98 23.23 -8.29
C GLU A 619 -28.04 23.11 -9.40
N MET A 620 -29.30 23.35 -9.02
CA MET A 620 -30.44 23.29 -9.94
C MET A 620 -30.47 24.47 -10.90
N ASP A 621 -30.13 25.67 -10.44
CA ASP A 621 -30.06 26.87 -11.27
C ASP A 621 -28.93 26.78 -12.30
N MET A 622 -27.75 26.30 -11.89
CA MET A 622 -26.65 25.97 -12.80
C MET A 622 -27.10 24.98 -13.87
N PHE A 623 -27.78 23.90 -13.46
CA PHE A 623 -28.25 22.90 -14.40
C PHE A 623 -29.28 23.44 -15.38
N ARG A 624 -30.23 24.27 -14.90
CA ARG A 624 -31.21 24.97 -15.75
C ARG A 624 -30.52 25.88 -16.76
N PHE A 625 -29.55 26.66 -16.31
CA PHE A 625 -28.78 27.57 -17.16
C PHE A 625 -28.00 26.82 -18.24
N ILE A 626 -27.29 25.74 -17.89
CA ILE A 626 -26.60 24.91 -18.89
C ILE A 626 -27.62 24.30 -19.85
N SER A 627 -28.70 23.72 -19.34
CA SER A 627 -29.70 23.04 -20.16
C SER A 627 -30.41 23.98 -21.15
N SER A 628 -30.57 25.27 -20.81
CA SER A 628 -31.19 26.25 -21.70
C SER A 628 -30.26 26.76 -22.80
N HIS A 629 -28.94 26.60 -22.65
CA HIS A 629 -27.95 27.17 -23.57
C HIS A 629 -27.07 26.11 -24.27
N ALA A 630 -26.96 24.90 -23.74
CA ALA A 630 -26.05 23.88 -24.24
C ALA A 630 -26.59 23.11 -25.47
N SER A 631 -26.64 23.78 -26.62
CA SER A 631 -27.32 23.27 -27.82
C SER A 631 -26.69 22.02 -28.45
N VAL A 632 -25.39 21.79 -28.21
CA VAL A 632 -24.62 20.66 -28.76
C VAL A 632 -24.37 19.52 -27.77
N MET A 633 -24.97 19.60 -26.57
CA MET A 633 -24.78 18.63 -25.49
C MET A 633 -25.35 17.24 -25.85
N LYS A 634 -24.49 16.21 -25.76
CA LYS A 634 -24.81 14.82 -26.13
C LYS A 634 -25.02 13.91 -24.93
N ARG A 635 -24.28 14.15 -23.84
CA ARG A 635 -24.26 13.26 -22.68
C ARG A 635 -24.21 14.04 -21.37
N VAL A 636 -25.11 13.69 -20.46
CA VAL A 636 -25.13 14.19 -19.10
C VAL A 636 -25.15 13.00 -18.14
N VAL A 637 -24.17 12.92 -17.25
CA VAL A 637 -24.07 11.87 -16.23
C VAL A 637 -24.09 12.53 -14.86
N ILE A 638 -25.16 12.29 -14.12
CA ILE A 638 -25.32 12.79 -12.75
C ILE A 638 -25.26 11.59 -11.80
N SER A 639 -24.47 11.71 -10.72
CA SER A 639 -24.39 10.68 -9.69
C SER A 639 -24.47 11.29 -8.29
N GLN A 640 -25.24 10.64 -7.42
CA GLN A 640 -25.39 11.03 -6.02
C GLN A 640 -24.25 10.48 -5.16
N PRO A 641 -23.88 11.16 -4.06
CA PRO A 641 -22.83 10.68 -3.16
C PRO A 641 -23.26 9.39 -2.44
N ARG A 642 -22.37 8.39 -2.35
CA ARG A 642 -22.62 7.08 -1.69
C ARG A 642 -22.94 7.17 -0.17
N LYS A 643 -22.77 8.34 0.46
CA LYS A 643 -23.05 8.57 1.88
C LYS A 643 -24.09 9.67 2.05
N TRP A 644 -25.34 9.37 1.72
CA TRP A 644 -26.49 10.05 2.30
C TRP A 644 -27.20 9.06 3.22
N ALA A 645 -26.84 9.09 4.51
CA ALA A 645 -27.72 8.56 5.54
C ALA A 645 -28.88 9.54 5.66
N ALA A 646 -30.08 9.08 5.33
CA ALA A 646 -31.32 9.85 5.50
C ALA A 646 -31.36 10.48 6.91
N HIS A 647 -31.54 11.80 6.99
CA HIS A 647 -31.95 12.43 8.23
C HIS A 647 -33.49 12.57 8.30
N PRO A 648 -34.07 12.47 9.50
CA PRO A 648 -35.41 11.93 9.71
C PRO A 648 -36.48 13.00 9.61
N LYS A 649 -37.19 13.05 8.48
CA LYS A 649 -38.57 13.54 8.44
C LYS A 649 -39.39 12.68 7.50
N GLU A 650 -39.48 11.40 7.84
CA GLU A 650 -40.59 10.50 7.53
C GLU A 650 -40.24 9.11 8.08
N LYS A 651 -40.37 8.96 9.41
CA LYS A 651 -40.63 7.63 9.96
C LYS A 651 -42.12 7.35 9.74
N ARG A 652 -42.44 6.49 8.78
CA ARG A 652 -43.54 5.53 8.94
C ARG A 652 -43.37 4.34 7.99
N TYR A 653 -43.20 3.18 8.64
CA TYR A 653 -43.30 1.78 8.18
C TYR A 653 -42.05 1.08 7.60
N GLN A 654 -41.52 0.17 8.45
CA GLN A 654 -40.94 -1.17 8.19
C GLN A 654 -39.65 -1.26 7.36
N THR A 655 -38.47 -1.53 7.96
CA THR A 655 -37.88 -2.84 8.35
C THR A 655 -37.72 -3.87 7.22
N SER A 656 -36.54 -3.92 6.62
CA SER A 656 -35.75 -5.17 6.40
C SER A 656 -34.41 -4.85 5.77
N GLU A 657 -33.35 -5.31 6.43
CA GLU A 657 -31.96 -5.33 5.97
C GLU A 657 -31.81 -6.29 4.78
N GLU A 658 -31.11 -5.86 3.72
CA GLU A 658 -30.35 -6.78 2.86
C GLU A 658 -28.94 -6.23 2.68
N HIS A 659 -27.99 -7.03 3.15
CA HIS A 659 -26.55 -6.83 3.11
C HIS A 659 -25.94 -7.82 2.12
N VAL A 660 -25.37 -7.37 0.99
CA VAL A 660 -24.27 -8.06 0.26
C VAL A 660 -23.53 -7.03 -0.65
N PRO A 661 -22.30 -7.27 -1.14
CA PRO A 661 -21.01 -7.06 -0.45
C PRO A 661 -20.09 -6.03 -1.14
N VAL A 662 -19.11 -5.56 -0.37
CA VAL A 662 -17.95 -4.76 -0.79
C VAL A 662 -17.01 -5.61 -1.65
N LEU A 663 -16.85 -5.27 -2.92
CA LEU A 663 -15.72 -5.70 -3.75
C LEU A 663 -14.51 -4.82 -3.42
N GLN A 664 -13.55 -5.41 -2.71
CA GLN A 664 -12.18 -4.91 -2.61
C GLN A 664 -11.49 -5.15 -3.96
N SER A 665 -11.12 -4.07 -4.64
CA SER A 665 -10.04 -4.06 -5.62
C SER A 665 -9.00 -3.05 -5.14
N MET A 666 -8.00 -3.52 -4.40
CA MET A 666 -6.79 -2.78 -4.10
C MET A 666 -5.66 -3.27 -5.02
N SER A 667 -5.32 -2.39 -5.95
CA SER A 667 -3.96 -1.96 -6.30
C SER A 667 -2.83 -2.97 -6.11
N SER A 668 -2.34 -3.49 -7.24
CA SER A 668 -0.93 -3.81 -7.44
C SER A 668 -0.10 -2.51 -7.43
N PHE A 669 0.75 -2.36 -6.41
CA PHE A 669 2.04 -1.68 -6.50
C PHE A 669 3.11 -2.73 -6.73
#